data_AF-A0A6C0DYQ0-F1
#
_entry.id   AF-A0A6C0DYQ0-F1
#
_cell.length_a   1.000
_cell.length_b   1.000
_cell.length_c   1.000
_cell.angle_alpha   90.00
_cell.angle_beta   90.00
_cell.angle_gamma   90.00
#
_symmetry.space_group_name_H-M   'P 1'
#
loop_
_entity.id
_entity.type
_entity.pdbx_description
1 polymer ?
#
loop_
_entity_poly.entity_id
_entity_poly.type
_entity_poly.pdbx_seq_one_letter_code
_entity_poly.pdbx_strand_id
1 'polypeptide(L)'
;MFANPTIDSESSETKKNELSKQFIAYIETYLSSYSRLSDTNVPEFEIRFGTKQIKNINKIDFYNLIKSLLNYDFILNNENYYLKIINTNSMPIRTQITGLPNIQSYCKMDNLSGIVDETNLSFIEKSYYKDDKNQLMPLDFDDYNFRVSYQIEKVYSRNNPLIEEMYEKWNSTKKIFRYIKRYEYVHPTYPFLIHCSIVKTSKTKGGRFIEQFNIKDSEVFNSLENFEVEIELNNTIINSNKVLYTKEYLYTNLRKVIKYILIGLQETNYPITLSEQNSVYNEYLTIIKGSGYRPNMKVNIKDFIGPSSTTLQMINILPESEINETNNSIPNIRKNYTVTDKADGARKLLYISSSGKLYFIATTMSLQFTGCISAKKELFNSIIDGEHILHNKKGTYINTFACFDVYYFGGKDVTGLPFINLEKTEKTEKTEKTDQTDETTVSPTPKSTTKNDYRLVLLKSIIASLDLMSITGNKTLPLKITVKKFYGPHIFNGCATILNNINSGLYEYNTDGLIFTPANTGVSSKTVNIKAPNYKVTWNESFKWKPPRYNTIDFLVKFKKNEFGENYIGSLNNEGSNLEHYNQVNNYYTLILNVGFDEKKHGYINPFNNILNNEIKRDSKESYENSYKPARFYPTNPSSINAGLCNILGKLDHSNNFKIYTLEGEEIEDSTIVEFAYDSSKPEMWRWEPLRVRSDKTSELRSGVKNFGNAYHTANSNWQSIHNPISEDILTTGNGVTINNDDDVYYNRNSQTSETKSLRDFHNLYVKHMLIKNVSRAGYTLIDYAVGKGGDLPKWIAANLSFVLGLDISKDNIENRLDGVCARYLNYAQKFDLIPRALFLHANSSKNIKTGAAFYEDKTKQIMKALYGEGTKNEILLGKGVYNNYGIAKNGFNISSIQFALHYMFESKAILQEFINNLKHSTLLEGYFIGTCYDGQKIFNMLYSTPVNESISIFKNTKKIWQITKRYDISEFMEDETSLGYAIEIYQESINKTFTEYLVNFKYFIHIMEKNGFVLLTEKEYSILNLPNSYGSFEQLYNSMMIELKKNNNLLKKIGSANIISDEEKQISFLNNYFVFKKIRNVANEDDALEVEEKESALDDVEDFEVIDKEIEEQQVTSIAAKSKKLAEKYLLETQAEEKLIPQLKDDSQTVKISIDEKIKLALDKKKEKDELKLKLAQEKKLAKELEKSKKAEIKKLEKAETKKSQKAEIKKV
;
A
#
# COMPACT_ATOMS: atom_id res chain seq x y z
N MET A 1 -4.92 -55.02 -10.40
CA MET A 1 -5.13 -55.49 -9.01
C MET A 1 -6.10 -54.52 -8.36
N PHE A 2 -7.39 -54.86 -8.42
CA PHE A 2 -8.48 -54.07 -7.88
C PHE A 2 -8.70 -54.49 -6.43
N ALA A 3 -8.44 -53.60 -5.49
CA ALA A 3 -8.96 -53.69 -4.13
C ALA A 3 -10.10 -52.68 -4.04
N ASN A 4 -11.34 -53.18 -4.04
CA ASN A 4 -12.51 -52.43 -3.59
C ASN A 4 -12.28 -52.04 -2.12
N PRO A 5 -12.31 -50.75 -1.75
CA PRO A 5 -12.67 -50.38 -0.40
C PRO A 5 -14.20 -50.29 -0.36
N THR A 6 -14.85 -51.40 -0.07
CA THR A 6 -16.18 -51.38 0.55
C THR A 6 -16.03 -50.71 1.92
N ILE A 7 -16.30 -49.41 1.98
CA ILE A 7 -16.34 -48.65 3.23
C ILE A 7 -17.76 -48.81 3.80
N ASP A 8 -17.82 -49.47 4.95
CA ASP A 8 -18.85 -49.47 5.99
C ASP A 8 -19.91 -48.34 5.92
N SER A 9 -20.94 -48.50 5.08
CA SER A 9 -22.15 -47.65 5.18
C SER A 9 -23.07 -48.11 6.31
N GLU A 10 -23.07 -49.41 6.65
CA GLU A 10 -23.98 -50.00 7.66
C GLU A 10 -23.63 -49.62 9.10
N SER A 11 -22.35 -49.28 9.42
CA SER A 11 -21.92 -48.94 10.79
C SER A 11 -22.22 -47.49 11.19
N SER A 12 -22.32 -46.56 10.22
CA SER A 12 -22.58 -45.14 10.50
C SER A 12 -24.05 -44.86 10.80
N GLU A 13 -24.96 -45.60 10.17
CA GLU A 13 -26.40 -45.39 10.27
C GLU A 13 -26.96 -45.99 11.57
N THR A 14 -26.41 -47.14 12.01
CA THR A 14 -26.64 -47.71 13.34
C THR A 14 -26.19 -46.75 14.44
N LYS A 15 -24.99 -46.16 14.32
CA LYS A 15 -24.45 -45.19 15.29
C LYS A 15 -25.25 -43.87 15.35
N LYS A 16 -25.75 -43.37 14.21
CA LYS A 16 -26.63 -42.18 14.15
C LYS A 16 -28.00 -42.46 14.79
N ASN A 17 -28.56 -43.63 14.55
CA ASN A 17 -29.80 -44.07 15.17
C ASN A 17 -29.64 -44.25 16.69
N GLU A 18 -28.48 -44.70 17.15
CA GLU A 18 -28.16 -44.82 18.57
C GLU A 18 -28.02 -43.45 19.26
N LEU A 19 -27.27 -42.51 18.71
CA LEU A 19 -27.15 -41.14 19.24
C LEU A 19 -28.49 -40.42 19.30
N SER A 20 -29.35 -40.63 18.30
CA SER A 20 -30.70 -40.05 18.28
C SER A 20 -31.57 -40.60 19.41
N LYS A 21 -31.51 -41.91 19.67
CA LYS A 21 -32.19 -42.55 20.81
C LYS A 21 -31.64 -42.03 22.15
N GLN A 22 -30.32 -41.89 22.27
CA GLN A 22 -29.69 -41.34 23.46
C GLN A 22 -30.08 -39.88 23.71
N PHE A 23 -30.21 -39.06 22.66
CA PHE A 23 -30.65 -37.66 22.79
C PHE A 23 -32.11 -37.57 23.27
N ILE A 24 -33.01 -38.42 22.76
CA ILE A 24 -34.38 -38.50 23.27
C ILE A 24 -34.39 -38.91 24.76
N ALA A 25 -33.59 -39.92 25.14
CA ALA A 25 -33.45 -40.35 26.53
C ALA A 25 -32.90 -39.25 27.46
N TYR A 26 -32.01 -38.40 26.94
CA TYR A 26 -31.49 -37.22 27.63
C TYR A 26 -32.60 -36.21 27.96
N ILE A 27 -33.47 -35.91 26.98
CA ILE A 27 -34.61 -35.00 27.17
C ILE A 27 -35.60 -35.59 28.19
N GLU A 28 -35.85 -36.90 28.13
CA GLU A 28 -36.71 -37.61 29.08
C GLU A 28 -36.15 -37.60 30.50
N THR A 29 -34.83 -37.78 30.65
CA THR A 29 -34.14 -37.68 31.94
C THR A 29 -34.23 -36.26 32.50
N TYR A 30 -34.03 -35.24 31.67
CA TYR A 30 -34.19 -33.84 32.05
C TYR A 30 -35.62 -33.54 32.53
N LEU A 31 -36.65 -33.92 31.77
CA LEU A 31 -38.05 -33.67 32.13
C LEU A 31 -38.46 -34.39 33.43
N SER A 32 -37.93 -35.58 33.69
CA SER A 32 -38.27 -36.39 34.87
C SER A 32 -37.50 -36.00 36.14
N SER A 33 -36.28 -35.46 35.99
CA SER A 33 -35.43 -35.03 37.12
C SER A 33 -35.73 -33.60 37.58
N TYR A 34 -36.21 -32.74 36.68
CA TYR A 34 -36.52 -31.34 36.96
C TYR A 34 -37.41 -31.12 38.20
N SER A 35 -38.42 -31.98 38.43
CA SER A 35 -39.33 -31.88 39.57
C SER A 35 -38.76 -32.41 40.91
N ARG A 36 -37.56 -32.99 40.92
CA ARG A 36 -36.95 -33.62 42.09
C ARG A 36 -35.80 -32.79 42.70
N LEU A 37 -35.41 -31.71 42.04
CA LEU A 37 -34.29 -30.86 42.45
C LEU A 37 -34.76 -29.78 43.43
N SER A 38 -33.90 -29.43 44.40
CA SER A 38 -34.13 -28.34 45.35
C SER A 38 -33.93 -26.96 44.69
N ASP A 39 -34.48 -25.90 45.28
CA ASP A 39 -34.34 -24.52 44.75
C ASP A 39 -32.88 -24.06 44.56
N THR A 40 -31.94 -24.62 45.33
CA THR A 40 -30.50 -24.33 45.23
C THR A 40 -29.78 -25.08 44.11
N ASN A 41 -30.42 -26.10 43.52
CA ASN A 41 -29.87 -26.95 42.46
C ASN A 41 -30.67 -26.71 41.18
N VAL A 42 -30.16 -25.83 40.32
CA VAL A 42 -30.85 -25.45 39.08
C VAL A 42 -30.42 -26.41 37.96
N PRO A 43 -31.36 -27.14 37.33
CA PRO A 43 -31.05 -27.97 36.17
C PRO A 43 -30.73 -27.10 34.95
N GLU A 44 -29.69 -27.44 34.20
CA GLU A 44 -29.27 -26.74 33.00
C GLU A 44 -29.09 -27.75 31.86
N PHE A 45 -29.99 -27.69 30.87
CA PHE A 45 -29.85 -28.48 29.64
C PHE A 45 -29.38 -27.56 28.52
N GLU A 46 -28.18 -27.81 28.02
CA GLU A 46 -27.52 -26.95 27.04
C GLU A 46 -27.01 -27.73 25.82
N ILE A 47 -27.04 -27.08 24.66
CA ILE A 47 -26.43 -27.54 23.42
C ILE A 47 -25.39 -26.51 23.00
N ARG A 48 -24.12 -26.89 23.05
CA ARG A 48 -23.00 -25.96 22.78
C ARG A 48 -22.29 -26.29 21.49
N PHE A 49 -22.05 -25.27 20.67
CA PHE A 49 -21.39 -25.39 19.37
C PHE A 49 -19.89 -25.05 19.48
N GLY A 50 -19.03 -25.78 18.76
CA GLY A 50 -17.60 -25.48 18.65
C GLY A 50 -16.73 -25.78 19.89
N THR A 51 -17.26 -26.46 20.90
CA THR A 51 -16.58 -26.64 22.21
C THR A 51 -15.43 -27.65 22.20
N LYS A 52 -15.42 -28.61 21.27
CA LYS A 52 -14.36 -29.63 21.16
C LYS A 52 -13.15 -29.20 20.33
N GLN A 53 -13.09 -27.95 19.90
CA GLN A 53 -12.03 -27.41 19.04
C GLN A 53 -11.85 -28.18 17.71
N ILE A 54 -12.89 -28.90 17.25
CA ILE A 54 -12.89 -29.55 15.92
C ILE A 54 -12.89 -28.46 14.84
N LYS A 55 -13.79 -27.49 14.98
CA LYS A 55 -13.84 -26.25 14.20
C LYS A 55 -14.29 -25.10 15.11
N ASN A 56 -13.48 -24.06 15.23
CA ASN A 56 -13.83 -22.88 16.04
C ASN A 56 -14.80 -21.98 15.27
N ILE A 57 -15.67 -21.29 16.00
CA ILE A 57 -16.58 -20.27 15.45
C ILE A 57 -15.79 -18.97 15.34
N ASN A 58 -15.70 -18.42 14.12
CA ASN A 58 -15.07 -17.12 13.90
C ASN A 58 -16.11 -15.98 13.94
N LYS A 59 -15.65 -14.73 13.87
CA LYS A 59 -16.51 -13.54 13.93
C LYS A 59 -17.56 -13.50 12.80
N ILE A 60 -17.21 -13.94 11.60
CA ILE A 60 -18.11 -13.97 10.44
C ILE A 60 -19.18 -15.04 10.64
N ASP A 61 -18.78 -16.26 11.03
CA ASP A 61 -19.70 -17.36 11.35
C ASP A 61 -20.71 -16.91 12.42
N PHE A 62 -20.24 -16.20 13.44
CA PHE A 62 -21.05 -15.66 14.53
C PHE A 62 -22.10 -14.65 14.04
N TYR A 63 -21.72 -13.71 13.18
CA TYR A 63 -22.69 -12.76 12.61
C TYR A 63 -23.65 -13.40 11.61
N ASN A 64 -23.19 -14.34 10.79
CA ASN A 64 -24.05 -15.08 9.87
C ASN A 64 -25.08 -15.93 10.62
N LEU A 65 -24.69 -16.49 11.77
CA LEU A 65 -25.61 -17.14 12.69
C LEU A 65 -26.66 -16.20 13.24
N ILE A 66 -26.28 -15.02 13.73
CA ILE A 66 -27.24 -14.03 14.23
C ILE A 66 -28.22 -13.62 13.13
N LYS A 67 -27.73 -13.35 11.91
CA LYS A 67 -28.60 -13.08 10.74
C LYS A 67 -29.56 -14.23 10.47
N SER A 68 -29.08 -15.47 10.58
CA SER A 68 -29.92 -16.66 10.40
C SER A 68 -31.00 -16.75 11.49
N LEU A 69 -30.69 -16.46 12.75
CA LEU A 69 -31.67 -16.46 13.83
C LEU A 69 -32.77 -15.40 13.59
N LEU A 70 -32.37 -14.18 13.23
CA LEU A 70 -33.30 -13.09 12.92
C LEU A 70 -34.22 -13.43 11.73
N ASN A 71 -33.68 -14.12 10.72
CA ASN A 71 -34.48 -14.59 9.57
C ASN A 71 -35.51 -15.67 9.92
N TYR A 72 -35.37 -16.32 11.09
CA TYR A 72 -36.31 -17.32 11.61
C TYR A 72 -37.03 -16.81 12.87
N ASP A 73 -37.35 -15.51 12.89
CA ASP A 73 -38.21 -14.84 13.88
C ASP A 73 -37.73 -14.90 15.34
N PHE A 74 -36.43 -15.15 15.56
CA PHE A 74 -35.84 -14.93 16.89
C PHE A 74 -35.65 -13.43 17.13
N ILE A 75 -35.95 -13.00 18.35
CA ILE A 75 -35.82 -11.60 18.78
C ILE A 75 -34.77 -11.49 19.88
N LEU A 76 -34.00 -10.39 19.86
CA LEU A 76 -33.07 -10.07 20.94
C LEU A 76 -33.87 -9.75 22.20
N ASN A 77 -33.71 -10.56 23.25
CA ASN A 77 -34.36 -10.36 24.54
C ASN A 77 -33.54 -9.44 25.43
N ASN A 78 -32.23 -9.71 25.54
CA ASN A 78 -31.35 -9.01 26.47
C ASN A 78 -29.89 -9.00 25.99
N GLU A 79 -29.15 -7.96 26.39
CA GLU A 79 -27.70 -7.84 26.24
C GLU A 79 -27.07 -7.79 27.63
N ASN A 80 -26.34 -8.84 27.99
CA ASN A 80 -25.76 -9.00 29.32
C ASN A 80 -24.23 -9.03 29.29
N TYR A 81 -23.64 -8.52 30.36
CA TYR A 81 -22.20 -8.48 30.59
C TYR A 81 -21.86 -9.30 31.82
N TYR A 82 -20.91 -10.23 31.70
CA TYR A 82 -20.48 -11.09 32.80
C TYR A 82 -18.96 -11.09 32.94
N LEU A 83 -18.47 -11.07 34.17
CA LEU A 83 -17.09 -11.42 34.51
C LEU A 83 -17.10 -12.67 35.37
N LYS A 84 -16.61 -13.78 34.80
CA LYS A 84 -16.47 -15.08 35.48
C LYS A 84 -15.04 -15.20 36.00
N ILE A 85 -14.91 -15.48 37.30
CA ILE A 85 -13.65 -15.58 38.03
C ILE A 85 -13.56 -16.99 38.61
N ILE A 86 -12.49 -17.70 38.29
CA ILE A 86 -12.22 -19.07 38.74
C ILE A 86 -10.97 -19.03 39.64
N ASN A 87 -11.12 -19.48 40.88
CA ASN A 87 -10.02 -19.59 41.84
C ASN A 87 -9.34 -20.95 41.69
N THR A 88 -8.01 -20.98 41.69
CA THR A 88 -7.25 -22.21 41.36
C THR A 88 -6.97 -23.10 42.58
N ASN A 89 -7.28 -22.64 43.79
CA ASN A 89 -7.21 -23.44 45.01
C ASN A 89 -8.47 -24.31 45.17
N SER A 90 -8.38 -25.59 44.77
CA SER A 90 -9.17 -26.79 45.16
C SER A 90 -10.70 -26.75 45.26
N MET A 91 -11.37 -25.60 45.18
CA MET A 91 -12.82 -25.47 45.25
C MET A 91 -13.38 -25.20 43.86
N PRO A 92 -14.34 -26.01 43.36
CA PRO A 92 -14.93 -25.86 42.02
C PRO A 92 -15.94 -24.70 41.92
N ILE A 93 -15.88 -23.72 42.84
CA ILE A 93 -16.81 -22.59 42.90
C ILE A 93 -16.31 -21.48 41.98
N ARG A 94 -17.18 -21.03 41.07
CA ARG A 94 -16.96 -19.89 40.19
C ARG A 94 -17.72 -18.67 40.73
N THR A 95 -17.04 -17.54 40.80
CA THR A 95 -17.68 -16.24 41.05
C THR A 95 -18.10 -15.62 39.72
N GLN A 96 -19.34 -15.18 39.59
CA GLN A 96 -19.87 -14.47 38.44
C GLN A 96 -20.38 -13.08 38.87
N ILE A 97 -19.85 -12.05 38.22
CA ILE A 97 -20.28 -10.66 38.37
C ILE A 97 -21.11 -10.29 37.14
N THR A 98 -22.31 -9.76 37.35
CA THR A 98 -23.25 -9.38 36.29
C THR A 98 -23.35 -7.85 36.18
N GLY A 99 -23.39 -7.34 34.95
CA GLY A 99 -23.61 -5.93 34.63
C GLY A 99 -22.31 -5.12 34.50
N LEU A 100 -22.24 -4.29 33.45
CA LEU A 100 -21.06 -3.49 33.13
C LEU A 100 -20.60 -2.56 34.29
N PRO A 101 -21.49 -1.86 35.03
CA PRO A 101 -21.07 -1.02 36.16
C PRO A 101 -20.37 -1.80 37.28
N ASN A 102 -20.85 -3.01 37.59
CA ASN A 102 -20.28 -3.86 38.63
C ASN A 102 -18.92 -4.41 38.21
N ILE A 103 -18.78 -4.78 36.93
CA ILE A 103 -17.49 -5.19 36.36
C ILE A 103 -16.49 -4.03 36.40
N GLN A 104 -16.91 -2.81 36.06
CA GLN A 104 -16.05 -1.62 36.15
C GLN A 104 -15.62 -1.33 37.61
N SER A 105 -16.52 -1.50 38.59
CA SER A 105 -16.21 -1.40 40.01
C SER A 105 -15.14 -2.41 40.41
N TYR A 106 -15.32 -3.68 40.01
CA TYR A 106 -14.31 -4.71 40.22
C TYR A 106 -12.97 -4.35 39.57
N CYS A 107 -12.96 -3.85 38.33
CA CYS A 107 -11.72 -3.43 37.66
C CYS A 107 -10.98 -2.30 38.40
N LYS A 108 -11.68 -1.43 39.12
CA LYS A 108 -11.07 -0.33 39.90
C LYS A 108 -10.51 -0.79 41.24
N MET A 109 -11.22 -1.70 41.91
CA MET A 109 -10.91 -2.11 43.30
C MET A 109 -10.20 -3.47 43.40
N ASP A 110 -10.25 -4.27 42.33
CA ASP A 110 -9.78 -5.66 42.22
C ASP A 110 -10.30 -6.60 43.32
N ASN A 111 -11.47 -6.26 43.88
CA ASN A 111 -12.15 -7.03 44.91
C ASN A 111 -13.68 -6.89 44.80
N LEU A 112 -14.41 -7.70 45.55
CA LEU A 112 -15.87 -7.79 45.48
C LEU A 112 -16.63 -6.73 46.33
N SER A 113 -15.93 -5.88 47.10
CA SER A 113 -16.58 -4.96 48.04
C SER A 113 -17.37 -3.83 47.37
N GLY A 114 -17.03 -3.49 46.12
CA GLY A 114 -17.70 -2.46 45.33
C GLY A 114 -19.00 -2.90 44.64
N ILE A 115 -19.49 -4.12 44.92
CA ILE A 115 -20.74 -4.67 44.39
C ILE A 115 -21.75 -4.77 45.54
N VAL A 116 -22.70 -3.83 45.57
CA VAL A 116 -23.61 -3.63 46.71
C VAL A 116 -24.88 -4.49 46.59
N ASP A 117 -25.37 -4.69 45.38
CA ASP A 117 -26.58 -5.48 45.12
C ASP A 117 -26.23 -6.97 44.96
N GLU A 118 -26.74 -7.79 45.88
CA GLU A 118 -26.50 -9.22 45.94
C GLU A 118 -26.99 -9.98 44.70
N THR A 119 -27.96 -9.43 43.95
CA THR A 119 -28.46 -10.05 42.72
C THR A 119 -27.44 -10.05 41.57
N ASN A 120 -26.44 -9.17 41.65
CA ASN A 120 -25.40 -9.02 40.63
C ASN A 120 -24.16 -9.89 40.88
N LEU A 121 -24.15 -10.66 41.98
CA LEU A 121 -23.04 -11.52 42.36
C LEU A 121 -23.55 -12.94 42.64
N SER A 122 -23.08 -13.91 41.86
CA SER A 122 -23.44 -15.32 42.05
C SER A 122 -22.21 -16.22 42.21
N PHE A 123 -22.34 -17.20 43.11
CA PHE A 123 -21.32 -18.21 43.37
C PHE A 123 -21.87 -19.56 42.94
N ILE A 124 -21.31 -20.12 41.87
CA ILE A 124 -21.91 -21.25 41.16
C ILE A 124 -20.89 -22.38 41.05
N GLU A 125 -21.30 -23.59 41.42
CA GLU A 125 -20.62 -24.84 41.10
C GLU A 125 -21.42 -25.59 40.04
N LYS A 126 -20.77 -25.93 38.92
CA LYS A 126 -21.38 -26.74 37.86
C LYS A 126 -20.90 -28.17 37.93
N SER A 127 -21.84 -29.12 37.91
CA SER A 127 -21.53 -30.55 37.81
C SER A 127 -22.47 -31.25 36.82
N TYR A 128 -22.03 -32.35 36.19
CA TYR A 128 -22.95 -33.14 35.36
C TYR A 128 -23.98 -33.85 36.21
N TYR A 129 -25.21 -33.98 35.69
CA TYR A 129 -26.27 -34.70 36.36
C TYR A 129 -25.84 -36.14 36.73
N LYS A 130 -26.16 -36.58 37.93
CA LYS A 130 -25.86 -37.93 38.43
C LYS A 130 -27.14 -38.58 38.92
N ASP A 131 -27.47 -39.74 38.36
CA ASP A 131 -28.54 -40.61 38.84
C ASP A 131 -27.96 -41.62 39.86
N ASP A 132 -28.81 -42.35 40.58
CA ASP A 132 -28.45 -43.25 41.71
C ASP A 132 -27.38 -44.30 41.38
N LYS A 133 -27.10 -44.55 40.09
CA LYS A 133 -26.11 -45.54 39.63
C LYS A 133 -25.04 -45.01 38.65
N ASN A 134 -25.23 -43.88 37.97
CA ASN A 134 -24.32 -43.39 36.92
C ASN A 134 -24.34 -41.86 36.74
N GLN A 135 -23.19 -41.26 36.41
CA GLN A 135 -23.08 -39.85 36.01
C GLN A 135 -23.35 -39.71 34.50
N LEU A 136 -24.21 -38.78 34.12
CA LEU A 136 -24.64 -38.59 32.74
C LEU A 136 -23.57 -37.79 31.96
N MET A 137 -22.78 -38.48 31.14
CA MET A 137 -21.68 -37.90 30.35
C MET A 137 -22.16 -37.32 29.02
N PRO A 138 -21.72 -36.10 28.62
CA PRO A 138 -22.24 -35.39 27.45
C PRO A 138 -22.33 -36.21 26.16
N LEU A 139 -23.36 -35.93 25.35
CA LEU A 139 -23.48 -36.51 24.01
C LEU A 139 -22.77 -35.63 22.98
N ASP A 140 -21.80 -36.21 22.29
CA ASP A 140 -20.99 -35.52 21.28
C ASP A 140 -21.51 -35.79 19.87
N PHE A 141 -21.99 -34.75 19.19
CA PHE A 141 -22.35 -34.78 17.77
C PHE A 141 -21.21 -34.17 16.93
N ASP A 142 -20.07 -34.87 16.92
CA ASP A 142 -18.83 -34.40 16.28
C ASP A 142 -19.01 -34.05 14.79
N ASP A 143 -19.86 -34.79 14.08
CA ASP A 143 -20.20 -34.54 12.67
C ASP A 143 -20.89 -33.17 12.43
N TYR A 144 -21.52 -32.60 13.45
CA TYR A 144 -22.18 -31.29 13.38
C TYR A 144 -21.56 -30.26 14.33
N ASN A 145 -20.42 -30.61 14.95
CA ASN A 145 -19.64 -29.74 15.83
C ASN A 145 -20.44 -29.16 17.01
N PHE A 146 -21.33 -29.96 17.61
CA PHE A 146 -22.04 -29.59 18.84
C PHE A 146 -22.05 -30.71 19.88
N ARG A 147 -22.26 -30.31 21.13
CA ARG A 147 -22.36 -31.19 22.29
C ARG A 147 -23.65 -30.90 23.03
N VAL A 148 -24.35 -31.95 23.44
CA VAL A 148 -25.51 -31.87 24.35
C VAL A 148 -25.04 -32.24 25.74
N SER A 149 -25.30 -31.37 26.73
CA SER A 149 -24.98 -31.63 28.13
C SER A 149 -26.16 -31.31 29.03
N TYR A 150 -26.34 -32.15 30.05
CA TYR A 150 -27.26 -31.90 31.15
C TYR A 150 -26.46 -31.76 32.45
N GLN A 151 -26.52 -30.56 33.03
CA GLN A 151 -25.74 -30.15 34.20
C GLN A 151 -26.68 -29.69 35.32
N ILE A 152 -26.15 -29.65 36.53
CA ILE A 152 -26.79 -29.01 37.69
C ILE A 152 -25.88 -27.86 38.12
N GLU A 153 -26.45 -26.66 38.17
CA GLU A 153 -25.84 -25.48 38.78
C GLU A 153 -26.24 -25.41 40.25
N LYS A 154 -25.28 -25.59 41.15
CA LYS A 154 -25.49 -25.39 42.58
C LYS A 154 -25.11 -23.96 42.94
N VAL A 155 -26.09 -23.19 43.41
CA VAL A 155 -25.92 -21.78 43.80
C VAL A 155 -25.62 -21.69 45.29
N TYR A 156 -24.54 -21.01 45.64
CA TYR A 156 -24.12 -20.78 47.02
C TYR A 156 -24.50 -19.37 47.48
N SER A 157 -25.05 -19.28 48.69
CA SER A 157 -25.28 -17.99 49.35
C SER A 157 -23.96 -17.38 49.85
N ARG A 158 -23.93 -16.06 50.01
CA ARG A 158 -22.75 -15.33 50.49
C ARG A 158 -22.28 -15.78 51.88
N ASN A 159 -23.22 -16.16 52.74
CA ASN A 159 -22.98 -16.61 54.12
C ASN A 159 -22.55 -18.08 54.20
N ASN A 160 -22.29 -18.73 53.06
CA ASN A 160 -21.77 -20.09 53.08
C ASN A 160 -20.31 -20.06 53.55
N PRO A 161 -19.89 -20.92 54.50
CA PRO A 161 -18.52 -20.92 55.04
C PRO A 161 -17.43 -21.03 53.97
N LEU A 162 -17.69 -21.74 52.87
CA LEU A 162 -16.74 -21.88 51.75
C LEU A 162 -16.54 -20.54 51.00
N ILE A 163 -17.58 -19.71 50.95
CA ILE A 163 -17.54 -18.39 50.31
C ILE A 163 -16.84 -17.38 51.23
N GLU A 164 -17.09 -17.42 52.54
CA GLU A 164 -16.37 -16.57 53.51
C GLU A 164 -14.86 -16.81 53.46
N GLU A 165 -14.43 -18.07 53.47
CA GLU A 165 -13.01 -18.44 53.31
C GLU A 165 -12.42 -17.90 51.99
N MET A 166 -13.20 -17.97 50.90
CA MET A 166 -12.80 -17.45 49.60
C MET A 166 -12.63 -15.92 49.61
N TYR A 167 -13.50 -15.20 50.33
CA TYR A 167 -13.41 -13.74 50.48
C TYR A 167 -12.16 -13.33 51.27
N GLU A 168 -11.86 -13.98 52.39
CA GLU A 168 -10.67 -13.70 53.19
C GLU A 168 -9.37 -13.89 52.38
N LYS A 169 -9.34 -14.93 51.55
CA LYS A 169 -8.18 -15.28 50.73
C LYS A 169 -8.19 -14.63 49.35
N TRP A 170 -9.15 -13.76 49.02
CA TRP A 170 -9.37 -13.25 47.66
C TRP A 170 -8.10 -12.61 47.07
N ASN A 171 -7.45 -11.70 47.78
CA ASN A 171 -6.25 -11.02 47.27
C ASN A 171 -5.00 -11.90 47.21
N SER A 172 -4.98 -13.01 47.97
CA SER A 172 -3.86 -13.94 48.08
C SER A 172 -3.95 -15.15 47.14
N THR A 173 -5.07 -15.27 46.40
CA THR A 173 -5.33 -16.40 45.51
C THR A 173 -5.15 -15.98 44.05
N LYS A 174 -4.54 -16.88 43.27
CA LYS A 174 -4.49 -16.71 41.81
C LYS A 174 -5.82 -17.07 41.20
N LYS A 175 -6.15 -16.35 40.12
CA LYS A 175 -7.45 -16.39 39.48
C LYS A 175 -7.29 -16.48 37.97
N ILE A 176 -8.30 -17.06 37.34
CA ILE A 176 -8.49 -17.02 35.90
C ILE A 176 -9.73 -16.19 35.63
N PHE A 177 -9.59 -15.18 34.77
CA PHE A 177 -10.65 -14.27 34.40
C PHE A 177 -11.19 -14.62 33.02
N ARG A 178 -12.52 -14.58 32.90
CA ARG A 178 -13.25 -14.72 31.65
C ARG A 178 -14.33 -13.66 31.57
N TYR A 179 -14.14 -12.71 30.67
CA TYR A 179 -15.11 -11.66 30.35
C TYR A 179 -16.01 -12.12 29.22
N ILE A 180 -17.32 -11.94 29.38
CA ILE A 180 -18.34 -12.40 28.44
C ILE A 180 -19.32 -11.26 28.17
N LYS A 181 -19.48 -10.93 26.89
CA LYS A 181 -20.61 -10.15 26.38
C LYS A 181 -21.59 -11.11 25.71
N ARG A 182 -22.82 -11.24 26.22
CA ARG A 182 -23.80 -12.22 25.77
C ARG A 182 -25.05 -11.53 25.23
N TYR A 183 -25.43 -11.90 24.01
CA TYR A 183 -26.71 -11.57 23.41
C TYR A 183 -27.63 -12.78 23.54
N GLU A 184 -28.79 -12.58 24.16
CA GLU A 184 -29.79 -13.62 24.38
C GLU A 184 -30.94 -13.44 23.41
N TYR A 185 -31.20 -14.46 22.60
CA TYR A 185 -32.30 -14.48 21.65
C TYR A 185 -33.39 -15.46 22.07
N VAL A 186 -34.64 -15.06 21.90
CA VAL A 186 -35.83 -15.86 22.21
C VAL A 186 -36.75 -15.95 21.01
N HIS A 187 -37.59 -16.97 20.97
CA HIS A 187 -38.61 -17.13 19.93
C HIS A 187 -40.00 -17.16 20.58
N PRO A 188 -41.03 -16.51 20.00
CA PRO A 188 -42.37 -16.46 20.60
C PRO A 188 -43.01 -17.84 20.85
N THR A 189 -42.64 -18.86 20.06
CA THR A 189 -43.23 -20.21 20.15
C THR A 189 -42.31 -21.27 20.74
N TYR A 190 -40.99 -21.07 20.78
CA TYR A 190 -40.05 -22.11 21.20
C TYR A 190 -39.54 -21.84 22.63
N PRO A 191 -39.52 -22.85 23.52
CA PRO A 191 -39.10 -22.68 24.91
C PRO A 191 -37.57 -22.75 25.07
N PHE A 192 -36.82 -22.07 24.19
CA PHE A 192 -35.36 -22.12 24.15
C PHE A 192 -34.77 -20.71 24.19
N LEU A 193 -33.67 -20.56 24.91
CA LEU A 193 -32.81 -19.38 24.94
C LEU A 193 -31.60 -19.65 24.06
N ILE A 194 -31.29 -18.75 23.13
CA ILE A 194 -30.08 -18.84 22.30
C ILE A 194 -29.07 -17.82 22.77
N HIS A 195 -27.99 -18.30 23.36
CA HIS A 195 -26.92 -17.49 23.91
C HIS A 195 -25.80 -17.33 22.87
N CYS A 196 -25.66 -16.13 22.33
CA CYS A 196 -24.56 -15.75 21.44
C CYS A 196 -23.55 -14.91 22.23
N SER A 197 -22.40 -15.48 22.56
CA SER A 197 -21.43 -14.88 23.50
C SER A 197 -20.10 -14.52 22.82
N ILE A 198 -19.63 -13.30 23.04
CA ILE A 198 -18.27 -12.85 22.74
C ILE A 198 -17.45 -12.93 24.02
N VAL A 199 -16.37 -13.70 23.99
CA VAL A 199 -15.62 -14.11 25.17
C VAL A 199 -14.16 -13.72 25.07
N LYS A 200 -13.67 -13.05 26.10
CA LYS A 200 -12.24 -12.77 26.31
C LYS A 200 -11.76 -13.49 27.55
N THR A 201 -10.57 -14.08 27.50
CA THR A 201 -10.03 -14.93 28.56
C THR A 201 -8.62 -14.50 28.94
N SER A 202 -8.19 -14.87 30.14
CA SER A 202 -6.80 -14.69 30.57
C SER A 202 -5.84 -15.33 29.56
N LYS A 203 -4.63 -14.80 29.44
CA LYS A 203 -3.60 -15.33 28.52
C LYS A 203 -3.39 -16.84 28.68
N THR A 204 -3.05 -17.51 27.58
CA THR A 204 -2.72 -18.94 27.59
C THR A 204 -1.26 -19.17 27.22
N LYS A 205 -0.63 -20.20 27.82
CA LYS A 205 0.71 -20.67 27.47
C LYS A 205 0.65 -22.20 27.35
N GLY A 206 0.95 -22.73 26.15
CA GLY A 206 0.87 -24.17 25.89
C GLY A 206 -0.52 -24.76 26.08
N GLY A 207 -1.58 -23.99 25.78
CA GLY A 207 -2.98 -24.43 25.94
C GLY A 207 -3.54 -24.36 27.36
N ARG A 208 -2.75 -23.94 28.36
CA ARG A 208 -3.21 -23.70 29.73
C ARG A 208 -3.35 -22.20 30.02
N PHE A 209 -4.39 -21.81 30.74
CA PHE A 209 -4.58 -20.43 31.19
C PHE A 209 -3.50 -20.04 32.22
N ILE A 210 -2.98 -18.83 32.09
CA ILE A 210 -2.03 -18.24 33.03
C ILE A 210 -2.83 -17.61 34.17
N GLU A 211 -2.63 -18.13 35.37
CA GLU A 211 -3.29 -17.66 36.59
C GLU A 211 -2.61 -16.40 37.11
N GLN A 212 -3.40 -15.38 37.47
CA GLN A 212 -2.90 -14.09 37.95
C GLN A 212 -3.63 -13.64 39.22
N PHE A 213 -2.97 -12.83 40.05
CA PHE A 213 -3.58 -12.34 41.30
C PHE A 213 -4.67 -11.29 41.04
N ASN A 214 -4.42 -10.41 40.07
CA ASN A 214 -5.28 -9.27 39.74
C ASN A 214 -5.75 -9.30 38.27
N ILE A 215 -6.83 -8.58 37.98
CA ILE A 215 -7.41 -8.52 36.64
C ILE A 215 -6.53 -7.80 35.62
N LYS A 216 -5.74 -6.81 36.05
CA LYS A 216 -4.87 -6.02 35.17
C LYS A 216 -3.80 -6.90 34.51
N ASP A 217 -3.11 -7.71 35.30
CA ASP A 217 -2.03 -8.60 34.87
C ASP A 217 -2.55 -9.83 34.11
N SER A 218 -3.85 -10.13 34.22
CA SER A 218 -4.50 -11.18 33.41
C SER A 218 -4.55 -10.85 31.93
N GLU A 219 -4.46 -9.56 31.59
CA GLU A 219 -4.65 -9.01 30.25
C GLU A 219 -5.93 -9.47 29.55
N VAL A 220 -6.96 -9.85 30.32
CA VAL A 220 -8.23 -10.38 29.78
C VAL A 220 -8.86 -9.44 28.76
N PHE A 221 -8.82 -8.12 28.96
CA PHE A 221 -9.44 -7.17 28.02
C PHE A 221 -8.65 -6.97 26.72
N ASN A 222 -7.34 -7.31 26.73
CA ASN A 222 -6.45 -7.24 25.58
C ASN A 222 -6.35 -8.59 24.83
N SER A 223 -7.00 -9.65 25.32
CA SER A 223 -7.00 -10.96 24.67
C SER A 223 -7.81 -10.96 23.37
N LEU A 224 -7.52 -11.93 22.50
CA LEU A 224 -8.34 -12.21 21.32
C LEU A 224 -9.78 -12.60 21.74
N GLU A 225 -10.75 -12.17 20.93
CA GLU A 225 -12.15 -12.53 21.08
C GLU A 225 -12.39 -13.97 20.62
N ASN A 226 -13.12 -14.73 21.42
CA ASN A 226 -13.64 -16.06 21.09
C ASN A 226 -15.17 -15.96 21.01
N PHE A 227 -15.77 -16.77 20.14
CA PHE A 227 -17.21 -16.76 19.92
C PHE A 227 -17.81 -18.08 20.36
N GLU A 228 -18.86 -18.02 21.15
CA GLU A 228 -19.55 -19.19 21.70
C GLU A 228 -21.05 -19.08 21.43
N VAL A 229 -21.66 -20.21 21.08
CA VAL A 229 -23.09 -20.30 20.83
C VAL A 229 -23.65 -21.49 21.58
N GLU A 230 -24.72 -21.24 22.32
CA GLU A 230 -25.36 -22.21 23.20
C GLU A 230 -26.89 -22.12 23.03
N ILE A 231 -27.58 -23.26 22.94
CA ILE A 231 -29.03 -23.35 23.12
C ILE A 231 -29.26 -23.83 24.54
N GLU A 232 -30.07 -23.12 25.30
CA GLU A 232 -30.46 -23.50 26.66
C GLU A 232 -31.99 -23.67 26.73
N LEU A 233 -32.46 -24.69 27.44
CA LEU A 233 -33.90 -24.88 27.65
C LEU A 233 -34.41 -23.89 28.69
N ASN A 234 -35.50 -23.18 28.39
CA ASN A 234 -36.09 -22.23 29.32
C ASN A 234 -36.94 -22.98 30.37
N ASN A 235 -36.30 -23.29 31.50
CA ASN A 235 -36.91 -23.94 32.66
C ASN A 235 -38.25 -23.32 33.07
N THR A 236 -38.33 -21.98 33.12
CA THR A 236 -39.52 -21.24 33.57
C THR A 236 -40.71 -21.46 32.64
N ILE A 237 -40.51 -21.36 31.32
CA ILE A 237 -41.56 -21.57 30.31
C ILE A 237 -41.99 -23.04 30.31
N ILE A 238 -41.04 -23.97 30.36
CA ILE A 238 -41.32 -25.41 30.33
C ILE A 238 -42.13 -25.82 31.57
N ASN A 239 -41.76 -25.33 32.75
CA ASN A 239 -42.46 -25.64 34.00
C ASN A 239 -43.88 -25.06 34.04
N SER A 240 -44.07 -23.86 33.48
CA SER A 240 -45.38 -23.19 33.43
C SER A 240 -46.40 -23.91 32.54
N ASN A 241 -45.94 -24.76 31.60
CA ASN A 241 -46.81 -25.41 30.62
C ASN A 241 -46.38 -26.86 30.30
N LYS A 242 -46.19 -27.69 31.33
CA LYS A 242 -45.70 -29.09 31.19
C LYS A 242 -46.49 -29.98 30.23
N VAL A 243 -47.80 -29.74 30.08
CA VAL A 243 -48.66 -30.52 29.19
C VAL A 243 -48.33 -30.25 27.72
N LEU A 244 -47.92 -29.02 27.40
CA LEU A 244 -47.59 -28.61 26.03
C LEU A 244 -46.21 -29.12 25.58
N TYR A 245 -45.23 -29.10 26.48
CA TYR A 245 -43.82 -29.34 26.15
C TYR A 245 -43.40 -30.80 26.39
N THR A 246 -43.93 -31.72 25.59
CA THR A 246 -43.56 -33.14 25.64
C THR A 246 -42.15 -33.40 25.11
N LYS A 247 -41.59 -34.60 25.38
CA LYS A 247 -40.26 -35.00 24.87
C LYS A 247 -40.20 -34.98 23.34
N GLU A 248 -41.27 -35.39 22.65
CA GLU A 248 -41.36 -35.38 21.20
C GLU A 248 -41.36 -33.95 20.65
N TYR A 249 -42.08 -33.04 21.32
CA TYR A 249 -42.12 -31.62 20.97
C TYR A 249 -40.73 -30.98 21.12
N LEU A 250 -40.08 -31.17 22.27
CA LEU A 250 -38.75 -30.60 22.54
C LEU A 250 -37.72 -31.15 21.56
N TYR A 251 -37.67 -32.47 21.36
CA TYR A 251 -36.74 -33.09 20.41
C TYR A 251 -36.92 -32.57 18.98
N THR A 252 -38.16 -32.49 18.50
CA THR A 252 -38.48 -32.03 17.15
C THR A 252 -38.08 -30.57 16.94
N ASN A 253 -38.40 -29.69 17.89
CA ASN A 253 -38.10 -28.27 17.75
C ASN A 253 -36.63 -27.95 18.05
N LEU A 254 -35.95 -28.66 18.95
CA LEU A 254 -34.50 -28.55 19.13
C LEU A 254 -33.76 -28.86 17.82
N ARG A 255 -34.14 -29.92 17.10
CA ARG A 255 -33.55 -30.23 15.80
C ARG A 255 -33.76 -29.11 14.77
N LYS A 256 -34.91 -28.43 14.78
CA LYS A 256 -35.15 -27.27 13.91
C LYS A 256 -34.23 -26.11 14.28
N VAL A 257 -34.11 -25.78 15.57
CA VAL A 257 -33.25 -24.68 16.02
C VAL A 257 -31.77 -24.98 15.78
N ILE A 258 -31.32 -26.21 16.03
CA ILE A 258 -29.97 -26.67 15.66
C ILE A 258 -29.75 -26.47 14.15
N LYS A 259 -30.73 -26.82 13.31
CA LYS A 259 -30.65 -26.59 11.86
C LYS A 259 -30.51 -25.09 11.54
N TYR A 260 -31.29 -24.20 12.17
CA TYR A 260 -31.18 -22.75 11.95
C TYR A 260 -29.79 -22.21 12.31
N ILE A 261 -29.20 -22.69 13.41
CA ILE A 261 -27.82 -22.37 13.78
C ILE A 261 -26.82 -22.87 12.73
N LEU A 262 -26.95 -24.13 12.29
CA LEU A 262 -26.07 -24.71 11.28
C LEU A 262 -26.18 -24.03 9.92
N ILE A 263 -27.37 -23.53 9.55
CA ILE A 263 -27.58 -22.74 8.32
C ILE A 263 -26.71 -21.49 8.34
N GLY A 264 -26.68 -20.77 9.46
CA GLY A 264 -25.82 -19.61 9.64
C GLY A 264 -24.32 -19.95 9.66
N LEU A 265 -23.93 -21.01 10.39
CA LEU A 265 -22.52 -21.42 10.51
C LEU A 265 -21.92 -21.99 9.21
N GLN A 266 -22.74 -22.59 8.35
CA GLN A 266 -22.30 -23.16 7.08
C GLN A 266 -22.68 -22.30 5.87
N GLU A 267 -23.38 -21.18 6.07
CA GLU A 267 -23.90 -20.30 5.01
C GLU A 267 -24.66 -21.07 3.91
N THR A 268 -25.49 -22.03 4.31
CA THR A 268 -26.31 -22.82 3.40
C THR A 268 -27.63 -23.21 4.05
N ASN A 269 -28.70 -23.23 3.25
CA ASN A 269 -29.99 -23.79 3.67
C ASN A 269 -29.97 -25.31 3.85
N TYR A 270 -28.89 -25.98 3.43
CA TYR A 270 -28.69 -27.43 3.43
C TYR A 270 -27.40 -27.79 4.17
N PRO A 271 -27.34 -27.62 5.50
CA PRO A 271 -26.16 -27.95 6.27
C PRO A 271 -25.82 -29.45 6.16
N ILE A 272 -24.53 -29.74 6.02
CA ILE A 272 -23.96 -31.09 5.85
C ILE A 272 -23.00 -31.42 6.99
N THR A 273 -22.64 -32.69 7.15
CA THR A 273 -21.70 -33.12 8.19
C THR A 273 -20.27 -32.67 7.88
N LEU A 274 -19.45 -32.50 8.92
CA LEU A 274 -18.02 -32.23 8.78
C LEU A 274 -17.28 -33.37 8.05
N SER A 275 -17.72 -34.62 8.24
CA SER A 275 -17.21 -35.78 7.49
C SER A 275 -17.47 -35.64 5.99
N GLU A 276 -18.66 -35.21 5.58
CA GLU A 276 -18.99 -34.94 4.18
C GLU A 276 -18.17 -33.76 3.64
N GLN A 277 -18.03 -32.67 4.40
CA GLN A 277 -17.16 -31.54 4.02
C GLN A 277 -15.73 -32.01 3.74
N ASN A 278 -15.15 -32.80 4.64
CA ASN A 278 -13.79 -33.33 4.49
C ASN A 278 -13.67 -34.27 3.28
N SER A 279 -14.68 -35.10 3.01
CA SER A 279 -14.71 -35.95 1.81
C SER A 279 -14.66 -35.10 0.54
N VAL A 280 -15.53 -34.10 0.45
CA VAL A 280 -15.63 -33.21 -0.72
C VAL A 280 -14.34 -32.41 -0.92
N TYR A 281 -13.70 -31.95 0.16
CA TYR A 281 -12.39 -31.30 0.07
C TYR A 281 -11.30 -32.24 -0.45
N ASN A 282 -11.27 -33.49 0.02
CA ASN A 282 -10.31 -34.48 -0.47
C ASN A 282 -10.54 -34.80 -1.95
N GLU A 283 -11.80 -34.94 -2.38
CA GLU A 283 -12.15 -35.13 -3.80
C GLU A 283 -11.69 -33.93 -4.64
N TYR A 284 -12.01 -32.71 -4.22
CA TYR A 284 -11.57 -31.48 -4.88
C TYR A 284 -10.04 -31.38 -4.97
N LEU A 285 -9.31 -31.61 -3.85
CA LEU A 285 -7.85 -31.56 -3.80
C LEU A 285 -7.21 -32.63 -4.69
N THR A 286 -7.80 -33.82 -4.76
CA THR A 286 -7.32 -34.91 -5.63
C THR A 286 -7.36 -34.47 -7.10
N ILE A 287 -8.44 -33.81 -7.52
CA ILE A 287 -8.61 -33.30 -8.88
C ILE A 287 -7.57 -32.21 -9.20
N ILE A 288 -7.43 -31.21 -8.32
CA ILE A 288 -6.59 -30.04 -8.62
C ILE A 288 -5.08 -30.29 -8.42
N LYS A 289 -4.71 -31.17 -7.48
CA LYS A 289 -3.30 -31.46 -7.18
C LYS A 289 -2.75 -32.63 -8.01
N GLY A 290 -3.61 -33.53 -8.50
CA GLY A 290 -3.19 -34.69 -9.28
C GLY A 290 -2.10 -35.49 -8.56
N SER A 291 -0.94 -35.66 -9.19
CA SER A 291 0.22 -36.35 -8.61
C SER A 291 0.82 -35.69 -7.36
N GLY A 292 0.53 -34.39 -7.13
CA GLY A 292 0.96 -33.67 -5.94
C GLY A 292 0.06 -33.87 -4.71
N TYR A 293 -1.06 -34.58 -4.86
CA TYR A 293 -1.97 -34.85 -3.76
C TYR A 293 -1.33 -35.77 -2.70
N ARG A 294 -1.60 -35.50 -1.43
CA ARG A 294 -1.21 -36.34 -0.31
C ARG A 294 -2.45 -36.66 0.54
N PRO A 295 -2.63 -37.90 1.02
CA PRO A 295 -3.71 -38.21 1.94
C PRO A 295 -3.68 -37.28 3.17
N ASN A 296 -4.86 -36.84 3.63
CA ASN A 296 -5.03 -35.95 4.78
C ASN A 296 -4.42 -34.55 4.65
N MET A 297 -4.23 -34.07 3.42
CA MET A 297 -3.78 -32.69 3.19
C MET A 297 -4.85 -31.69 3.65
N LYS A 298 -4.47 -30.74 4.50
CA LYS A 298 -5.37 -29.68 4.95
C LYS A 298 -5.58 -28.66 3.84
N VAL A 299 -6.83 -28.25 3.64
CA VAL A 299 -7.20 -27.19 2.70
C VAL A 299 -6.61 -25.86 3.15
N ASN A 300 -6.03 -25.12 2.21
CA ASN A 300 -5.52 -23.78 2.42
C ASN A 300 -6.25 -22.78 1.50
N ILE A 301 -6.35 -21.51 1.90
CA ILE A 301 -6.89 -20.42 1.06
C ILE A 301 -6.20 -20.36 -0.32
N LYS A 302 -4.91 -20.74 -0.39
CA LYS A 302 -4.16 -20.84 -1.64
C LYS A 302 -4.69 -21.91 -2.60
N ASP A 303 -5.52 -22.86 -2.17
CA ASP A 303 -6.08 -23.92 -3.01
C ASP A 303 -7.31 -23.48 -3.82
N PHE A 304 -7.75 -22.23 -3.66
CA PHE A 304 -8.75 -21.63 -4.55
C PHE A 304 -8.14 -21.36 -5.92
N ILE A 305 -8.57 -22.09 -6.96
CA ILE A 305 -7.95 -22.05 -8.30
C ILE A 305 -8.47 -20.93 -9.22
N GLY A 306 -9.51 -20.18 -8.82
CA GLY A 306 -10.01 -19.05 -9.59
C GLY A 306 -9.06 -17.86 -9.54
N PRO A 307 -8.46 -17.42 -10.67
CA PRO A 307 -7.46 -16.36 -10.67
C PRO A 307 -8.11 -14.98 -10.58
N SER A 308 -7.44 -14.04 -9.91
CA SER A 308 -7.93 -12.66 -9.76
C SER A 308 -7.58 -11.80 -10.97
N SER A 309 -8.50 -10.93 -11.40
CA SER A 309 -8.26 -9.98 -12.50
C SER A 309 -7.56 -8.71 -12.00
N THR A 310 -6.74 -8.12 -12.88
CA THR A 310 -6.05 -6.84 -12.66
C THR A 310 -6.92 -5.64 -13.04
N THR A 311 -6.65 -4.46 -12.49
CA THR A 311 -7.43 -3.25 -12.83
C THR A 311 -7.03 -2.75 -14.22
N LEU A 312 -8.01 -2.55 -15.11
CA LEU A 312 -7.79 -2.01 -16.45
C LEU A 312 -7.15 -0.61 -16.37
N GLN A 313 -6.06 -0.39 -17.10
CA GLN A 313 -5.36 0.89 -17.18
C GLN A 313 -5.41 1.45 -18.60
N MET A 314 -5.14 2.75 -18.75
CA MET A 314 -5.16 3.43 -20.06
C MET A 314 -4.22 2.77 -21.08
N ILE A 315 -3.07 2.28 -20.61
CA ILE A 315 -2.08 1.54 -21.43
C ILE A 315 -2.63 0.25 -22.04
N ASN A 316 -3.71 -0.32 -21.48
CA ASN A 316 -4.36 -1.53 -21.98
C ASN A 316 -5.39 -1.24 -23.09
N ILE A 317 -5.63 0.04 -23.43
CA ILE A 317 -6.65 0.47 -24.43
C ILE A 317 -6.00 1.29 -25.55
N LEU A 318 -4.67 1.34 -25.62
CA LEU A 318 -3.94 2.12 -26.62
C LEU A 318 -4.39 1.77 -28.05
N PRO A 319 -4.58 2.77 -28.94
CA PRO A 319 -4.86 2.51 -30.34
C PRO A 319 -3.66 1.83 -31.00
N GLU A 320 -3.90 1.05 -32.06
CA GLU A 320 -2.83 0.27 -32.72
C GLU A 320 -1.70 1.13 -33.26
N SER A 321 -1.99 2.37 -33.68
CA SER A 321 -1.00 3.36 -34.11
C SER A 321 -0.01 3.76 -33.01
N GLU A 322 -0.40 3.62 -31.74
CA GLU A 322 0.45 3.92 -30.57
C GLU A 322 1.10 2.65 -29.99
N ILE A 323 0.75 1.47 -30.51
CA ILE A 323 1.42 0.22 -30.15
C ILE A 323 2.75 0.15 -30.91
N ASN A 324 3.84 0.24 -30.18
CA ASN A 324 5.20 0.08 -30.67
C ASN A 324 5.87 -1.09 -29.94
N GLU A 325 7.11 -1.42 -30.30
CA GLU A 325 7.80 -2.59 -29.72
C GLU A 325 7.93 -2.55 -28.19
N THR A 326 7.86 -1.38 -27.55
CA THR A 326 8.04 -1.23 -26.09
C THR A 326 6.80 -1.54 -25.29
N ASN A 327 5.61 -1.32 -25.86
CA ASN A 327 4.33 -1.61 -25.23
C ASN A 327 3.59 -2.79 -25.88
N ASN A 328 4.11 -3.37 -26.97
CA ASN A 328 3.49 -4.54 -27.63
C ASN A 328 3.42 -5.80 -26.74
N SER A 329 4.26 -5.88 -25.69
CA SER A 329 4.19 -6.96 -24.70
C SER A 329 3.11 -6.76 -23.64
N ILE A 330 2.52 -5.57 -23.58
CA ILE A 330 1.47 -5.19 -22.64
C ILE A 330 0.13 -5.65 -23.22
N PRO A 331 -0.74 -6.29 -22.42
CA PRO A 331 -2.00 -6.79 -22.94
C PRO A 331 -2.93 -5.64 -23.29
N ASN A 332 -3.59 -5.75 -24.44
CA ASN A 332 -4.46 -4.69 -24.98
C ASN A 332 -5.84 -5.25 -25.33
N ILE A 333 -6.91 -4.65 -24.78
CA ILE A 333 -8.28 -5.11 -24.94
C ILE A 333 -8.83 -4.97 -26.37
N ARG A 334 -8.15 -4.22 -27.24
CA ARG A 334 -8.51 -4.12 -28.67
C ARG A 334 -8.20 -5.39 -29.46
N LYS A 335 -7.38 -6.31 -28.92
CA LYS A 335 -6.88 -7.49 -29.63
C LYS A 335 -7.31 -8.79 -28.95
N ASN A 336 -8.29 -9.48 -29.54
CA ASN A 336 -8.73 -10.81 -29.09
C ASN A 336 -9.23 -10.86 -27.63
N TYR A 337 -10.08 -9.91 -27.23
CA TYR A 337 -10.72 -9.90 -25.91
C TYR A 337 -12.22 -10.09 -26.00
N THR A 338 -12.80 -10.51 -24.88
CA THR A 338 -14.24 -10.48 -24.64
C THR A 338 -14.54 -9.59 -23.44
N VAL A 339 -15.73 -9.00 -23.42
CA VAL A 339 -16.26 -8.22 -22.29
C VAL A 339 -17.58 -8.81 -21.80
N THR A 340 -17.76 -8.81 -20.49
CA THR A 340 -19.00 -9.17 -19.80
C THR A 340 -19.25 -8.24 -18.61
N ASP A 341 -20.48 -8.20 -18.10
CA ASP A 341 -20.80 -7.44 -16.90
C ASP A 341 -20.08 -8.00 -15.67
N LYS A 342 -19.74 -7.12 -14.73
CA LYS A 342 -19.31 -7.50 -13.39
C LYS A 342 -20.51 -7.42 -12.46
N ALA A 343 -20.96 -8.57 -11.94
CA ALA A 343 -22.09 -8.59 -11.01
C ALA A 343 -21.58 -8.29 -9.60
N ASP A 344 -22.43 -7.66 -8.80
CA ASP A 344 -22.18 -7.44 -7.37
C ASP A 344 -22.56 -8.71 -6.58
N GLY A 345 -21.83 -9.80 -6.84
CA GLY A 345 -22.04 -11.11 -6.24
C GLY A 345 -20.78 -11.66 -5.58
N ALA A 346 -20.95 -12.69 -4.76
CA ALA A 346 -19.82 -13.39 -4.13
C ALA A 346 -19.21 -14.39 -5.12
N ARG A 347 -17.94 -14.20 -5.49
CA ARG A 347 -17.22 -15.17 -6.34
C ARG A 347 -17.09 -16.52 -5.66
N LYS A 348 -17.55 -17.59 -6.32
CA LYS A 348 -17.52 -18.97 -5.83
C LYS A 348 -17.25 -19.93 -6.99
N LEU A 349 -16.52 -21.01 -6.72
CA LEU A 349 -16.44 -22.13 -7.65
C LEU A 349 -17.64 -23.05 -7.41
N LEU A 350 -18.30 -23.49 -8.47
CA LEU A 350 -19.28 -24.57 -8.44
C LEU A 350 -18.57 -25.89 -8.76
N TYR A 351 -18.52 -26.79 -7.79
CA TYR A 351 -17.95 -28.12 -7.89
C TYR A 351 -19.05 -29.17 -7.99
N ILE A 352 -19.02 -29.97 -9.05
CA ILE A 352 -19.85 -31.16 -9.22
C ILE A 352 -19.04 -32.35 -8.72
N SER A 353 -19.40 -32.88 -7.54
CA SER A 353 -18.67 -33.97 -6.91
C SER A 353 -18.75 -35.29 -7.67
N SER A 354 -17.95 -36.27 -7.25
CA SER A 354 -17.99 -37.64 -7.78
C SER A 354 -19.34 -38.34 -7.57
N SER A 355 -20.15 -37.85 -6.61
CA SER A 355 -21.50 -38.33 -6.32
C SER A 355 -22.61 -37.60 -7.09
N GLY A 356 -22.27 -36.57 -7.89
CA GLY A 356 -23.23 -35.73 -8.60
C GLY A 356 -23.87 -34.62 -7.76
N LYS A 357 -23.54 -34.52 -6.46
CA LYS A 357 -23.93 -33.37 -5.61
C LYS A 357 -23.14 -32.12 -6.01
N LEU A 358 -23.82 -30.97 -5.97
CA LEU A 358 -23.26 -29.66 -6.30
C LEU A 358 -22.87 -28.88 -5.04
N TYR A 359 -21.65 -28.35 -5.02
CA TYR A 359 -21.12 -27.56 -3.91
C TYR A 359 -20.56 -26.24 -4.41
N PHE A 360 -20.76 -25.18 -3.63
CA PHE A 360 -19.96 -23.97 -3.78
C PHE A 360 -18.72 -24.03 -2.91
N ILE A 361 -17.59 -23.59 -3.47
CA ILE A 361 -16.35 -23.35 -2.76
C ILE A 361 -16.06 -21.85 -2.86
N ALA A 362 -16.09 -21.15 -1.74
CA ALA A 362 -15.80 -19.71 -1.69
C ALA A 362 -14.30 -19.43 -1.78
N THR A 363 -13.93 -18.15 -1.99
CA THR A 363 -12.52 -17.71 -2.04
C THR A 363 -11.75 -17.90 -0.72
N THR A 364 -12.47 -18.02 0.39
CA THR A 364 -11.97 -18.38 1.74
C THR A 364 -11.86 -19.89 1.95
N MET A 365 -12.19 -20.68 0.91
CA MET A 365 -12.33 -22.13 0.92
C MET A 365 -13.47 -22.67 1.80
N SER A 366 -14.46 -21.86 2.20
CA SER A 366 -15.68 -22.38 2.84
C SER A 366 -16.54 -23.15 1.84
N LEU A 367 -16.97 -24.37 2.22
CA LEU A 367 -17.82 -25.24 1.42
C LEU A 367 -19.30 -25.02 1.75
N GLN A 368 -20.15 -24.88 0.73
CA GLN A 368 -21.59 -24.73 0.88
C GLN A 368 -22.31 -25.72 -0.04
N PHE A 369 -23.12 -26.61 0.53
CA PHE A 369 -23.94 -27.50 -0.30
C PHE A 369 -25.14 -26.71 -0.87
N THR A 370 -25.40 -26.85 -2.18
CA THR A 370 -26.45 -26.05 -2.85
C THR A 370 -27.85 -26.63 -2.71
N GLY A 371 -27.96 -27.88 -2.24
CA GLY A 371 -29.22 -28.64 -2.25
C GLY A 371 -29.57 -29.23 -3.63
N CYS A 372 -28.69 -29.09 -4.62
CA CYS A 372 -28.88 -29.63 -5.96
C CYS A 372 -28.01 -30.87 -6.23
N ILE A 373 -28.55 -31.76 -7.07
CA ILE A 373 -27.87 -32.96 -7.57
C ILE A 373 -28.07 -33.05 -9.08
N SER A 374 -27.07 -33.55 -9.79
CA SER A 374 -27.16 -33.96 -11.19
C SER A 374 -26.99 -35.48 -11.31
N ALA A 375 -27.83 -36.14 -12.11
CA ALA A 375 -27.69 -37.57 -12.41
C ALA A 375 -26.68 -37.85 -13.54
N LYS A 376 -26.18 -36.81 -14.23
CA LYS A 376 -25.33 -36.96 -15.42
C LYS A 376 -23.89 -37.23 -15.03
N LYS A 377 -23.51 -38.51 -15.02
CA LYS A 377 -22.16 -38.97 -14.64
C LYS A 377 -21.01 -38.35 -15.44
N GLU A 378 -21.27 -37.97 -16.70
CA GLU A 378 -20.30 -37.28 -17.57
C GLU A 378 -19.87 -35.89 -17.05
N LEU A 379 -20.69 -35.28 -16.18
CA LEU A 379 -20.42 -33.95 -15.60
C LEU A 379 -19.70 -34.04 -14.26
N PHE A 380 -19.55 -35.24 -13.69
CA PHE A 380 -18.93 -35.42 -12.37
C PHE A 380 -17.47 -34.98 -12.41
N ASN A 381 -16.97 -34.47 -11.29
CA ASN A 381 -15.64 -33.90 -11.17
C ASN A 381 -15.40 -32.67 -12.08
N SER A 382 -16.45 -31.89 -12.35
CA SER A 382 -16.34 -30.62 -13.07
C SER A 382 -16.26 -29.44 -12.10
N ILE A 383 -15.49 -28.41 -12.45
CA ILE A 383 -15.31 -27.19 -11.66
C ILE A 383 -15.57 -25.98 -12.57
N ILE A 384 -16.54 -25.16 -12.18
CA ILE A 384 -17.02 -23.99 -12.91
C ILE A 384 -16.78 -22.75 -12.05
N ASP A 385 -16.35 -21.64 -12.66
CA ASP A 385 -16.17 -20.36 -11.96
C ASP A 385 -17.33 -19.39 -12.27
N GLY A 386 -17.75 -18.66 -11.25
CA GLY A 386 -18.94 -17.82 -11.32
C GLY A 386 -19.11 -16.87 -10.13
N GLU A 387 -20.12 -16.00 -10.27
CA GLU A 387 -20.58 -15.09 -9.22
C GLU A 387 -21.92 -15.58 -8.66
N HIS A 388 -21.99 -15.74 -7.34
CA HIS A 388 -23.20 -16.12 -6.62
C HIS A 388 -23.92 -14.88 -6.11
N ILE A 389 -25.15 -14.67 -6.58
CA ILE A 389 -25.99 -13.49 -6.37
C ILE A 389 -27.23 -13.92 -5.57
N LEU A 390 -27.35 -13.44 -4.33
CA LEU A 390 -28.44 -13.82 -3.44
C LEU A 390 -29.72 -13.01 -3.70
N HIS A 391 -29.58 -11.72 -3.99
CA HIS A 391 -30.71 -10.79 -4.10
C HIS A 391 -30.69 -10.03 -5.43
N ASN A 392 -31.87 -9.70 -5.93
CA ASN A 392 -32.04 -8.81 -7.09
C ASN A 392 -31.94 -7.33 -6.67
N LYS A 393 -32.05 -6.41 -7.64
CA LYS A 393 -32.00 -4.94 -7.39
C LYS A 393 -33.06 -4.42 -6.41
N LYS A 394 -34.17 -5.14 -6.23
CA LYS A 394 -35.27 -4.78 -5.31
C LYS A 394 -35.11 -5.44 -3.93
N GLY A 395 -34.02 -6.14 -3.67
CA GLY A 395 -33.78 -6.89 -2.43
C GLY A 395 -34.53 -8.23 -2.35
N THR A 396 -35.22 -8.68 -3.41
CA THR A 396 -35.88 -9.99 -3.43
C THR A 396 -34.85 -11.11 -3.57
N TYR A 397 -35.00 -12.18 -2.81
CA TYR A 397 -34.13 -13.36 -2.88
C TYR A 397 -34.31 -14.13 -4.21
N ILE A 398 -33.23 -14.33 -4.97
CA ILE A 398 -33.22 -14.99 -6.29
C ILE A 398 -32.27 -16.19 -6.39
N ASN A 399 -31.29 -16.31 -5.48
CA ASN A 399 -30.31 -17.40 -5.43
C ASN A 399 -29.75 -17.83 -6.80
N THR A 400 -29.09 -16.91 -7.50
CA THR A 400 -28.61 -17.11 -8.87
C THR A 400 -27.09 -17.25 -8.91
N PHE A 401 -26.59 -18.30 -9.57
CA PHE A 401 -25.17 -18.46 -9.89
C PHE A 401 -24.93 -18.11 -11.36
N ALA A 402 -24.20 -17.03 -11.60
CA ALA A 402 -23.83 -16.55 -12.93
C ALA A 402 -22.42 -17.03 -13.28
N CYS A 403 -22.34 -18.12 -14.06
CA CYS A 403 -21.11 -18.75 -14.50
C CYS A 403 -20.43 -17.94 -15.61
N PHE A 404 -19.10 -17.85 -15.58
CA PHE A 404 -18.32 -17.13 -16.60
C PHE A 404 -17.13 -17.92 -17.17
N ASP A 405 -16.62 -18.97 -16.50
CA ASP A 405 -15.56 -19.84 -17.06
C ASP A 405 -15.66 -21.27 -16.50
N VAL A 406 -14.91 -22.20 -17.08
CA VAL A 406 -14.81 -23.61 -16.66
C VAL A 406 -13.35 -24.05 -16.58
N TYR A 407 -12.98 -24.74 -15.51
CA TYR A 407 -11.60 -25.18 -15.26
C TYR A 407 -11.42 -26.68 -15.38
N TYR A 408 -12.40 -27.44 -14.91
CA TYR A 408 -12.40 -28.89 -15.02
C TYR A 408 -13.71 -29.37 -15.63
N PHE A 409 -13.61 -30.34 -16.53
CA PHE A 409 -14.75 -31.02 -17.13
C PHE A 409 -14.53 -32.53 -17.07
N GLY A 410 -15.40 -33.27 -16.38
CA GLY A 410 -15.28 -34.72 -16.25
C GLY A 410 -13.96 -35.16 -15.58
N GLY A 411 -13.43 -34.36 -14.66
CA GLY A 411 -12.12 -34.56 -14.03
C GLY A 411 -10.89 -34.19 -14.88
N LYS A 412 -11.08 -33.76 -16.14
CA LYS A 412 -10.00 -33.28 -17.01
C LYS A 412 -9.82 -31.78 -16.86
N ASP A 413 -8.58 -31.35 -16.70
CA ASP A 413 -8.18 -29.95 -16.70
C ASP A 413 -8.30 -29.36 -18.12
N VAL A 414 -9.18 -28.38 -18.28
CA VAL A 414 -9.44 -27.66 -19.53
C VAL A 414 -8.93 -26.22 -19.51
N THR A 415 -8.19 -25.82 -18.47
CA THR A 415 -7.69 -24.45 -18.29
C THR A 415 -6.75 -23.99 -19.41
N GLY A 416 -6.04 -24.93 -20.06
CA GLY A 416 -5.16 -24.64 -21.19
C GLY A 416 -5.87 -24.36 -22.52
N LEU A 417 -7.15 -24.68 -22.66
CA LEU A 417 -7.92 -24.42 -23.88
C LEU A 417 -8.16 -22.91 -24.07
N PRO A 418 -8.31 -22.38 -25.29
CA PRO A 418 -8.75 -21.00 -25.50
C PRO A 418 -10.17 -20.75 -24.96
N PHE A 419 -10.50 -19.50 -24.65
CA PHE A 419 -11.82 -19.14 -24.12
C PHE A 419 -12.92 -19.21 -25.18
N ILE A 420 -12.73 -18.54 -26.32
CA ILE A 420 -13.65 -18.53 -27.48
C ILE A 420 -12.90 -18.15 -28.78
N ASN A 421 -13.42 -18.57 -29.93
CA ASN A 421 -12.97 -18.10 -31.25
C ASN A 421 -13.84 -16.93 -31.73
N LEU A 422 -13.21 -15.77 -31.95
CA LEU A 422 -13.88 -14.57 -32.45
C LEU A 422 -13.97 -14.52 -33.99
N GLU A 423 -13.12 -15.25 -34.73
CA GLU A 423 -13.12 -15.27 -36.20
C GLU A 423 -14.32 -16.01 -36.80
N LYS A 424 -14.86 -17.01 -36.08
CA LYS A 424 -16.05 -17.75 -36.53
C LYS A 424 -17.37 -17.00 -36.29
N THR A 425 -17.39 -16.02 -35.37
CA THR A 425 -18.63 -15.32 -34.96
C THR A 425 -19.05 -14.23 -35.94
N GLU A 426 -18.12 -13.65 -36.71
CA GLU A 426 -18.44 -12.66 -37.76
C GLU A 426 -19.35 -13.22 -38.88
N LYS A 427 -19.31 -14.53 -39.12
CA LYS A 427 -20.13 -15.17 -40.17
C LYS A 427 -21.57 -15.46 -39.72
N THR A 428 -21.84 -15.45 -38.41
CA THR A 428 -23.17 -15.77 -37.87
C THR A 428 -24.05 -14.53 -37.72
N GLU A 429 -23.46 -13.36 -37.45
CA GLU A 429 -24.21 -12.10 -37.29
C GLU A 429 -24.78 -11.53 -38.60
N LYS A 430 -24.29 -11.98 -39.77
CA LYS A 430 -24.82 -11.56 -41.08
C LYS A 430 -26.08 -12.32 -41.53
N THR A 431 -26.50 -13.37 -40.81
CA THR A 431 -27.59 -14.27 -41.24
C THR A 431 -28.81 -14.32 -40.30
N GLU A 432 -28.90 -13.49 -39.27
CA GLU A 432 -30.08 -13.43 -38.38
C GLU A 432 -31.14 -12.39 -38.79
N LYS A 433 -31.24 -12.10 -40.10
CA LYS A 433 -32.43 -11.49 -40.70
C LYS A 433 -32.80 -12.32 -41.92
N THR A 434 -34.05 -12.81 -41.98
CA THR A 434 -34.62 -13.79 -42.96
C THR A 434 -34.16 -15.24 -42.68
N ASP A 435 -34.98 -16.26 -42.43
CA ASP A 435 -36.40 -16.52 -42.68
C ASP A 435 -36.98 -17.56 -41.70
N GLN A 436 -38.30 -17.53 -41.56
CA GLN A 436 -39.13 -18.62 -41.04
C GLN A 436 -39.26 -19.77 -42.07
N THR A 437 -39.74 -20.92 -41.57
CA THR A 437 -40.34 -22.09 -42.25
C THR A 437 -39.47 -23.33 -42.55
N ASP A 438 -40.02 -24.43 -42.02
CA ASP A 438 -40.05 -25.82 -42.47
C ASP A 438 -39.07 -26.88 -41.94
N GLU A 439 -39.67 -27.77 -41.14
CA GLU A 439 -39.25 -29.13 -40.83
C GLU A 439 -39.22 -30.00 -42.10
N THR A 440 -38.22 -30.87 -42.27
CA THR A 440 -38.39 -32.35 -42.41
C THR A 440 -37.08 -33.09 -42.78
N THR A 441 -36.72 -34.03 -41.91
CA THR A 441 -36.21 -35.40 -42.14
C THR A 441 -34.92 -35.74 -42.92
N VAL A 442 -34.18 -36.67 -42.27
CA VAL A 442 -33.32 -37.78 -42.73
C VAL A 442 -31.79 -37.64 -42.60
N SER A 443 -31.29 -38.52 -41.74
CA SER A 443 -29.95 -38.92 -41.28
C SER A 443 -29.10 -39.68 -42.33
N PRO A 444 -27.99 -40.37 -41.96
CA PRO A 444 -26.67 -39.87 -41.57
C PRO A 444 -25.54 -40.51 -42.44
N THR A 445 -24.35 -39.94 -42.50
CA THR A 445 -23.09 -40.74 -42.55
C THR A 445 -21.85 -39.88 -42.28
N PRO A 446 -20.76 -40.47 -41.74
CA PRO A 446 -19.81 -39.79 -40.88
C PRO A 446 -18.51 -39.45 -41.61
N LYS A 447 -18.04 -38.20 -41.54
CA LYS A 447 -16.64 -37.85 -41.84
C LYS A 447 -16.08 -36.76 -40.92
N SER A 448 -15.04 -37.17 -40.20
CA SER A 448 -13.94 -36.41 -39.54
C SER A 448 -14.25 -35.26 -38.57
N THR A 449 -14.32 -35.64 -37.29
CA THR A 449 -13.59 -35.05 -36.13
C THR A 449 -12.87 -33.70 -36.33
N THR A 450 -13.50 -32.62 -35.87
CA THR A 450 -12.87 -31.52 -35.13
C THR A 450 -13.90 -30.98 -34.13
N LYS A 451 -13.99 -31.60 -32.94
CA LYS A 451 -14.80 -31.07 -31.84
C LYS A 451 -14.18 -29.75 -31.38
N ASN A 452 -15.00 -28.70 -31.28
CA ASN A 452 -14.58 -27.34 -30.95
C ASN A 452 -14.10 -27.23 -29.49
N ASP A 453 -12.78 -27.23 -29.26
CA ASP A 453 -12.14 -27.16 -27.93
C ASP A 453 -12.05 -25.72 -27.37
N TYR A 454 -13.19 -25.11 -26.99
CA TYR A 454 -13.23 -23.78 -26.35
C TYR A 454 -13.94 -23.82 -24.99
N ARG A 455 -13.40 -23.13 -23.98
CA ARG A 455 -13.93 -23.17 -22.62
C ARG A 455 -15.37 -22.63 -22.52
N LEU A 456 -15.70 -21.53 -23.21
CA LEU A 456 -17.06 -20.98 -23.17
C LEU A 456 -18.10 -21.92 -23.83
N VAL A 457 -17.71 -22.66 -24.88
CA VAL A 457 -18.57 -23.66 -25.52
C VAL A 457 -18.79 -24.85 -24.59
N LEU A 458 -17.72 -25.32 -23.93
CA LEU A 458 -17.80 -26.37 -22.91
C LEU A 458 -18.71 -25.94 -21.75
N LEU A 459 -18.54 -24.73 -21.23
CA LEU A 459 -19.38 -24.19 -20.16
C LEU A 459 -20.87 -24.21 -20.54
N LYS A 460 -21.22 -23.70 -21.73
CA LYS A 460 -22.60 -23.73 -22.23
C LYS A 460 -23.14 -25.15 -22.34
N SER A 461 -22.32 -26.09 -22.82
CA SER A 461 -22.71 -27.50 -22.92
C SER A 461 -22.95 -28.15 -21.55
N ILE A 462 -22.11 -27.86 -20.55
CA ILE A 462 -22.27 -28.40 -19.18
C ILE A 462 -23.56 -27.88 -18.55
N ILE A 463 -23.83 -26.58 -18.65
CA ILE A 463 -25.05 -25.98 -18.07
C ILE A 463 -26.31 -26.47 -18.78
N ALA A 464 -26.28 -26.65 -20.11
CA ALA A 464 -27.41 -27.21 -20.85
C ALA A 464 -27.70 -28.67 -20.47
N SER A 465 -26.65 -29.45 -20.16
CA SER A 465 -26.77 -30.86 -19.77
C SER A 465 -27.02 -31.11 -18.28
N LEU A 466 -26.99 -30.08 -17.42
CA LEU A 466 -26.87 -30.24 -15.97
C LEU A 466 -28.01 -31.04 -15.31
N ASP A 467 -29.21 -31.05 -15.89
CA ASP A 467 -30.42 -31.79 -15.44
C ASP A 467 -30.58 -31.78 -13.90
N LEU A 468 -30.78 -30.57 -13.37
CA LEU A 468 -30.77 -30.31 -11.93
C LEU A 468 -32.00 -30.90 -11.24
N MET A 469 -31.77 -31.60 -10.13
CA MET A 469 -32.81 -32.07 -9.22
C MET A 469 -32.59 -31.52 -7.80
N SER A 470 -33.69 -31.28 -7.08
CA SER A 470 -33.65 -30.91 -5.67
C SER A 470 -33.47 -32.16 -4.80
N ILE A 471 -32.56 -32.11 -3.82
CA ILE A 471 -32.37 -33.20 -2.84
C ILE A 471 -33.60 -33.46 -1.99
N THR A 472 -34.47 -32.46 -1.79
CA THR A 472 -35.69 -32.59 -0.97
C THR A 472 -36.91 -33.04 -1.79
N GLY A 473 -36.76 -33.28 -3.09
CA GLY A 473 -37.87 -33.69 -3.98
C GLY A 473 -38.88 -32.57 -4.30
N ASN A 474 -38.58 -31.31 -3.93
CA ASN A 474 -39.44 -30.17 -4.26
C ASN A 474 -39.41 -29.86 -5.76
N LYS A 475 -40.57 -29.48 -6.33
CA LYS A 475 -40.69 -29.10 -7.75
C LYS A 475 -39.90 -27.82 -8.09
N THR A 476 -39.74 -26.91 -7.14
CA THR A 476 -38.97 -25.67 -7.33
C THR A 476 -37.49 -25.93 -7.07
N LEU A 477 -36.64 -25.66 -8.06
CA LEU A 477 -35.20 -25.80 -7.91
C LEU A 477 -34.66 -24.76 -6.93
N PRO A 478 -33.78 -25.16 -5.99
CA PRO A 478 -33.27 -24.25 -4.98
C PRO A 478 -32.23 -23.27 -5.53
N LEU A 479 -31.62 -23.55 -6.68
CA LEU A 479 -30.56 -22.73 -7.30
C LEU A 479 -30.87 -22.48 -8.78
N LYS A 480 -30.76 -21.22 -9.21
CA LYS A 480 -30.82 -20.82 -10.63
C LYS A 480 -29.39 -20.68 -11.15
N ILE A 481 -29.04 -21.41 -12.22
CA ILE A 481 -27.71 -21.33 -12.84
C ILE A 481 -27.84 -20.69 -14.22
N THR A 482 -27.02 -19.68 -14.50
CA THR A 482 -27.03 -18.93 -15.76
C THR A 482 -25.61 -18.74 -16.28
N VAL A 483 -25.43 -18.72 -17.59
CA VAL A 483 -24.14 -18.40 -18.23
C VAL A 483 -24.15 -16.92 -18.59
N LYS A 484 -23.10 -16.18 -18.21
CA LYS A 484 -22.95 -14.77 -18.57
C LYS A 484 -22.84 -14.59 -20.09
N LYS A 485 -23.31 -13.43 -20.56
CA LYS A 485 -23.19 -13.03 -21.97
C LYS A 485 -21.84 -12.35 -22.19
N PHE A 486 -21.16 -12.70 -23.28
CA PHE A 486 -19.85 -12.18 -23.66
C PHE A 486 -19.92 -11.54 -25.04
N TYR A 487 -19.23 -10.41 -25.22
CA TYR A 487 -19.11 -9.66 -26.48
C TYR A 487 -17.62 -9.54 -26.84
N GLY A 488 -17.19 -9.71 -28.11
CA GLY A 488 -15.75 -9.86 -28.40
C GLY A 488 -15.18 -9.37 -29.74
N PRO A 489 -15.89 -9.40 -30.90
CA PRO A 489 -15.30 -8.88 -32.14
C PRO A 489 -15.14 -7.35 -32.14
N HIS A 490 -16.10 -6.64 -31.54
CA HIS A 490 -16.10 -5.19 -31.37
C HIS A 490 -16.22 -4.83 -29.90
N ILE A 491 -15.08 -4.81 -29.18
CA ILE A 491 -15.05 -4.72 -27.72
C ILE A 491 -15.77 -3.47 -27.18
N PHE A 492 -15.63 -2.32 -27.84
CA PHE A 492 -16.24 -1.05 -27.42
C PHE A 492 -17.77 -1.04 -27.62
N ASN A 493 -18.27 -1.64 -28.71
CA ASN A 493 -19.71 -1.85 -28.91
C ASN A 493 -20.29 -2.80 -27.85
N GLY A 494 -19.51 -3.83 -27.47
CA GLY A 494 -19.85 -4.71 -26.35
C GLY A 494 -19.97 -3.96 -25.02
N CYS A 495 -19.00 -3.09 -24.72
CA CYS A 495 -19.04 -2.21 -23.54
C CYS A 495 -20.27 -1.30 -23.57
N ALA A 496 -20.54 -0.64 -24.70
CA ALA A 496 -21.71 0.22 -24.87
C ALA A 496 -23.03 -0.53 -24.65
N THR A 497 -23.13 -1.75 -25.19
CA THR A 497 -24.32 -2.60 -25.00
C THR A 497 -24.53 -2.94 -23.52
N ILE A 498 -23.47 -3.37 -22.83
CA ILE A 498 -23.56 -3.72 -21.40
C ILE A 498 -23.92 -2.49 -20.56
N LEU A 499 -23.23 -1.36 -20.75
CA LEU A 499 -23.48 -0.12 -19.99
C LEU A 499 -24.89 0.42 -20.23
N ASN A 500 -25.38 0.41 -21.48
CA ASN A 500 -26.76 0.78 -21.80
C ASN A 500 -27.77 -0.15 -21.12
N ASN A 501 -27.50 -1.46 -21.06
CA ASN A 501 -28.36 -2.42 -20.37
C ASN A 501 -28.36 -2.21 -18.85
N ILE A 502 -27.23 -1.82 -18.27
CA ILE A 502 -27.11 -1.45 -16.86
C ILE A 502 -27.96 -0.21 -16.56
N ASN A 503 -27.78 0.85 -17.36
CA ASN A 503 -28.50 2.13 -17.23
C ASN A 503 -30.01 1.99 -17.47
N SER A 504 -30.40 1.12 -18.40
CA SER A 504 -31.81 0.81 -18.71
C SER A 504 -32.43 -0.19 -17.72
N GLY A 505 -31.68 -0.66 -16.72
CA GLY A 505 -32.19 -1.55 -15.67
C GLY A 505 -32.47 -2.98 -16.12
N LEU A 506 -31.96 -3.44 -17.27
CA LEU A 506 -32.28 -4.75 -17.85
C LEU A 506 -31.65 -5.94 -17.12
N TYR A 507 -30.60 -5.70 -16.33
CA TYR A 507 -30.03 -6.72 -15.45
C TYR A 507 -30.89 -6.91 -14.20
N GLU A 508 -31.17 -8.18 -13.86
CA GLU A 508 -31.91 -8.58 -12.65
C GLU A 508 -31.19 -8.17 -11.35
N TYR A 509 -29.86 -8.05 -11.39
CA TYR A 509 -28.97 -7.81 -10.25
C TYR A 509 -28.13 -6.54 -10.39
N ASN A 510 -27.55 -6.08 -9.28
CA ASN A 510 -26.62 -4.95 -9.27
C ASN A 510 -25.31 -5.32 -9.98
N THR A 511 -24.75 -4.35 -10.70
CA THR A 511 -23.51 -4.48 -11.46
C THR A 511 -22.56 -3.36 -11.06
N ASP A 512 -21.29 -3.67 -10.79
CA ASP A 512 -20.30 -2.71 -10.30
C ASP A 512 -19.16 -2.45 -11.31
N GLY A 513 -19.32 -2.90 -12.56
CA GLY A 513 -18.36 -2.63 -13.63
C GLY A 513 -18.37 -3.65 -14.76
N LEU A 514 -17.21 -3.84 -15.39
CA LEU A 514 -17.00 -4.74 -16.54
C LEU A 514 -15.81 -5.67 -16.28
N ILE A 515 -15.86 -6.88 -16.84
CA ILE A 515 -14.76 -7.84 -16.85
C ILE A 515 -14.33 -8.08 -18.30
N PHE A 516 -13.02 -8.00 -18.53
CA PHE A 516 -12.38 -8.30 -19.81
C PHE A 516 -11.60 -9.60 -19.69
N THR A 517 -11.93 -10.56 -20.55
CA THR A 517 -11.32 -11.89 -20.58
C THR A 517 -10.69 -12.12 -21.95
N PRO A 518 -9.40 -12.50 -22.04
CA PRO A 518 -8.76 -12.79 -23.31
C PRO A 518 -9.43 -14.00 -23.98
N ALA A 519 -9.74 -13.86 -25.27
CA ALA A 519 -10.49 -14.85 -26.03
C ALA A 519 -9.63 -16.06 -26.42
N ASN A 520 -8.37 -15.83 -26.76
CA ASN A 520 -7.49 -16.81 -27.40
C ASN A 520 -6.34 -17.32 -26.50
N THR A 521 -6.47 -17.24 -25.18
CA THR A 521 -5.45 -17.75 -24.24
C THR A 521 -6.04 -18.72 -23.21
N GLY A 522 -5.16 -19.54 -22.62
CA GLY A 522 -5.49 -20.36 -21.45
C GLY A 522 -5.65 -19.51 -20.17
N VAL A 523 -6.32 -20.07 -19.17
CA VAL A 523 -6.52 -19.43 -17.86
C VAL A 523 -5.16 -19.12 -17.22
N SER A 524 -4.98 -17.88 -16.76
CA SER A 524 -3.73 -17.40 -16.16
C SER A 524 -2.47 -17.56 -17.04
N SER A 525 -2.64 -17.60 -18.37
CA SER A 525 -1.56 -17.77 -19.35
C SER A 525 -1.57 -16.67 -20.41
N LYS A 526 -0.42 -16.48 -21.08
CA LYS A 526 -0.27 -15.65 -22.29
C LYS A 526 -0.47 -16.43 -23.58
N THR A 527 -0.50 -17.77 -23.51
CA THR A 527 -0.60 -18.67 -24.66
C THR A 527 -1.62 -19.78 -24.39
N VAL A 528 -2.08 -20.44 -25.46
CA VAL A 528 -2.88 -21.67 -25.38
C VAL A 528 -2.04 -22.88 -24.98
N ASN A 529 -2.70 -23.94 -24.51
CA ASN A 529 -2.13 -25.22 -24.11
C ASN A 529 -1.21 -25.20 -22.87
N ILE A 530 -1.13 -24.08 -22.16
CA ILE A 530 -0.50 -24.00 -20.84
C ILE A 530 -1.60 -24.10 -19.77
N LYS A 531 -1.51 -25.14 -18.93
CA LYS A 531 -2.44 -25.33 -17.81
C LYS A 531 -2.23 -24.27 -16.74
N ALA A 532 -3.33 -23.83 -16.14
CA ALA A 532 -3.28 -22.86 -15.07
C ALA A 532 -2.59 -23.44 -13.82
N PRO A 533 -1.96 -22.59 -12.99
CA PRO A 533 -1.50 -23.01 -11.67
C PRO A 533 -2.65 -23.55 -10.82
N ASN A 534 -2.40 -24.60 -10.04
CA ASN A 534 -3.38 -25.20 -9.11
C ASN A 534 -3.44 -24.50 -7.74
N TYR A 535 -3.19 -23.19 -7.74
CA TYR A 535 -3.24 -22.32 -6.58
C TYR A 535 -3.68 -20.91 -6.97
N LYS A 536 -4.13 -20.14 -6.00
CA LYS A 536 -4.64 -18.77 -6.17
C LYS A 536 -3.55 -17.86 -6.76
N VAL A 537 -3.82 -17.32 -7.95
CA VAL A 537 -2.92 -16.42 -8.68
C VAL A 537 -3.65 -15.21 -9.24
N THR A 538 -2.90 -14.20 -9.68
CA THR A 538 -3.42 -13.06 -10.44
C THR A 538 -3.23 -13.32 -11.93
N TRP A 539 -4.28 -13.14 -12.72
CA TRP A 539 -4.22 -13.25 -14.17
C TRP A 539 -4.00 -11.87 -14.79
N ASN A 540 -2.75 -11.58 -15.15
CA ASN A 540 -2.34 -10.26 -15.67
C ASN A 540 -3.00 -9.87 -17.00
N GLU A 541 -3.51 -10.85 -17.75
CA GLU A 541 -4.23 -10.64 -19.01
C GLU A 541 -5.74 -10.49 -18.79
N SER A 542 -6.27 -10.80 -17.59
CA SER A 542 -7.69 -10.57 -17.30
C SER A 542 -7.83 -9.23 -16.59
N PHE A 543 -8.71 -8.37 -17.10
CA PHE A 543 -8.93 -7.05 -16.54
C PHE A 543 -10.32 -6.91 -15.93
N LYS A 544 -10.39 -6.09 -14.89
CA LYS A 544 -11.64 -5.55 -14.34
C LYS A 544 -11.61 -4.03 -14.49
N TRP A 545 -12.72 -3.47 -14.92
CA TRP A 545 -12.96 -2.04 -14.87
C TRP A 545 -14.11 -1.77 -13.90
N LYS A 546 -13.98 -0.69 -13.12
CA LYS A 546 -15.03 -0.17 -12.26
C LYS A 546 -15.24 1.30 -12.59
N PRO A 547 -16.48 1.81 -12.52
CA PRO A 547 -16.72 3.25 -12.53
C PRO A 547 -15.82 3.97 -11.51
N PRO A 548 -15.23 5.14 -11.83
CA PRO A 548 -14.25 5.80 -10.97
C PRO A 548 -14.73 6.02 -9.53
N ARG A 549 -16.02 6.33 -9.36
CA ARG A 549 -16.69 6.49 -8.06
C ARG A 549 -16.70 5.23 -7.17
N TYR A 550 -16.45 4.05 -7.74
CA TYR A 550 -16.42 2.77 -7.03
C TYR A 550 -15.00 2.22 -6.86
N ASN A 551 -13.96 2.99 -7.20
CA ASN A 551 -12.58 2.61 -6.92
C ASN A 551 -12.29 2.77 -5.43
N THR A 552 -11.85 1.68 -4.81
CA THR A 552 -11.54 1.63 -3.38
C THR A 552 -10.17 1.02 -3.13
N ILE A 553 -9.59 1.31 -1.96
CA ILE A 553 -8.37 0.68 -1.47
C ILE A 553 -8.60 0.17 -0.05
N ASP A 554 -8.22 -1.09 0.18
CA ASP A 554 -8.23 -1.70 1.50
C ASP A 554 -6.92 -1.40 2.25
N PHE A 555 -6.99 -0.58 3.29
CA PHE A 555 -5.83 -0.19 4.11
C PHE A 555 -5.85 -0.85 5.48
N LEU A 556 -4.68 -1.27 5.97
CA LEU A 556 -4.48 -1.54 7.39
C LEU A 556 -4.32 -0.20 8.13
N VAL A 557 -5.28 0.15 8.97
CA VAL A 557 -5.27 1.42 9.68
C VAL A 557 -4.48 1.34 10.98
N LYS A 558 -3.71 2.40 11.25
CA LYS A 558 -3.11 2.64 12.56
C LYS A 558 -3.42 4.05 13.04
N PHE A 559 -3.75 4.22 14.31
CA PHE A 559 -3.95 5.56 14.87
C PHE A 559 -2.60 6.27 15.02
N LYS A 560 -2.53 7.53 14.55
CA LYS A 560 -1.36 8.39 14.82
C LYS A 560 -1.27 8.62 16.33
N LYS A 561 -0.08 8.43 16.91
CA LYS A 561 0.17 8.62 18.34
C LYS A 561 0.80 9.99 18.62
N ASN A 562 0.53 10.55 19.79
CA ASN A 562 1.21 11.74 20.32
C ASN A 562 2.54 11.36 21.02
N GLU A 563 3.27 12.35 21.54
CA GLU A 563 4.56 12.14 22.24
C GLU A 563 4.46 11.24 23.48
N PHE A 564 3.25 11.10 24.05
CA PHE A 564 2.96 10.27 25.23
C PHE A 564 2.47 8.86 24.86
N GLY A 565 2.39 8.53 23.55
CA GLY A 565 1.94 7.21 23.07
C GLY A 565 0.41 7.03 23.00
N GLU A 566 -0.37 8.07 23.26
CA GLU A 566 -1.84 8.07 23.15
C GLU A 566 -2.30 8.45 21.74
N ASN A 567 -3.54 8.11 21.38
CA ASN A 567 -4.08 8.48 20.06
C ASN A 567 -4.19 10.01 19.94
N TYR A 568 -3.63 10.57 18.86
CA TYR A 568 -3.70 12.00 18.57
C TYR A 568 -5.13 12.41 18.18
N ILE A 569 -5.72 13.34 18.93
CA ILE A 569 -7.02 13.96 18.66
C ILE A 569 -6.78 15.42 18.23
N GLY A 570 -7.24 15.78 17.04
CA GLY A 570 -7.26 17.17 16.56
C GLY A 570 -8.64 17.80 16.69
N SER A 571 -8.70 19.14 16.67
CA SER A 571 -9.94 19.93 16.75
C SER A 571 -10.05 20.86 15.54
N LEU A 572 -11.23 20.92 14.92
CA LEU A 572 -11.57 21.92 13.91
C LEU A 572 -12.27 23.10 14.58
N ASN A 573 -11.65 24.28 14.56
CA ASN A 573 -12.30 25.52 14.95
C ASN A 573 -12.93 26.16 13.70
N ASN A 574 -14.25 26.26 13.64
CA ASN A 574 -14.92 27.04 12.60
C ASN A 574 -14.74 28.52 12.92
N GLU A 575 -13.91 29.22 12.15
CA GLU A 575 -13.89 30.69 12.16
C GLU A 575 -15.16 31.20 11.46
N GLY A 576 -16.18 31.54 12.25
CA GLY A 576 -17.29 32.40 11.85
C GLY A 576 -18.58 31.68 11.42
N SER A 577 -19.53 31.53 12.35
CA SER A 577 -20.92 32.04 12.27
C SER A 577 -21.84 31.32 13.27
N ASN A 578 -22.67 32.12 13.95
CA ASN A 578 -23.71 31.79 14.94
C ASN A 578 -23.28 31.41 16.37
N LEU A 579 -23.29 32.43 17.24
CA LEU A 579 -23.16 32.40 18.70
C LEU A 579 -24.36 31.76 19.44
N GLU A 580 -25.32 31.14 18.74
CA GLU A 580 -26.52 30.57 19.39
C GLU A 580 -26.42 29.06 19.70
N HIS A 581 -25.35 28.39 19.28
CA HIS A 581 -25.06 27.00 19.68
C HIS A 581 -23.66 26.87 20.28
N TYR A 582 -23.58 26.98 21.61
CA TYR A 582 -22.44 26.49 22.37
C TYR A 582 -22.29 24.97 22.12
N ASN A 583 -21.10 24.56 21.67
CA ASN A 583 -20.61 23.18 21.47
C ASN A 583 -21.00 22.47 20.17
N GLN A 584 -20.18 22.67 19.12
CA GLN A 584 -19.73 21.57 18.27
C GLN A 584 -18.26 21.78 17.92
N VAL A 585 -17.39 21.54 18.91
CA VAL A 585 -15.96 21.32 18.63
C VAL A 585 -15.87 19.99 17.89
N ASN A 586 -15.63 20.05 16.58
CA ASN A 586 -15.52 18.87 15.74
C ASN A 586 -14.13 18.26 15.89
N ASN A 587 -14.03 17.28 16.78
CA ASN A 587 -12.80 16.53 17.02
C ASN A 587 -12.61 15.43 15.95
N TYR A 588 -11.35 15.09 15.66
CA TYR A 588 -11.00 14.06 14.68
C TYR A 588 -9.78 13.24 15.12
N TYR A 589 -9.70 12.00 14.62
CA TYR A 589 -8.48 11.18 14.68
C TYR A 589 -7.73 11.24 13.35
N THR A 590 -6.40 11.20 13.41
CA THR A 590 -5.55 10.99 12.22
C THR A 590 -5.13 9.53 12.14
N LEU A 591 -5.44 8.89 11.02
CA LEU A 591 -5.08 7.52 10.68
C LEU A 591 -3.86 7.48 9.74
N ILE A 592 -2.98 6.50 9.98
CA ILE A 592 -1.89 6.09 9.11
C ILE A 592 -2.38 4.89 8.30
N LEU A 593 -2.47 5.07 6.99
CA LEU A 593 -2.97 4.08 6.05
C LEU A 593 -1.81 3.23 5.53
N ASN A 594 -1.79 1.95 5.90
CA ASN A 594 -0.74 1.01 5.51
C ASN A 594 -1.23 0.01 4.46
N VAL A 595 -0.32 -0.41 3.59
CA VAL A 595 -0.50 -1.47 2.59
C VAL A 595 0.52 -2.57 2.80
N GLY A 596 0.26 -3.75 2.25
CA GLY A 596 1.24 -4.83 2.25
C GLY A 596 2.42 -4.55 1.32
N PHE A 597 3.62 -4.52 1.86
CA PHE A 597 4.83 -4.08 1.17
C PHE A 597 5.96 -5.10 1.25
N ASP A 598 6.64 -5.35 0.14
CA ASP A 598 7.82 -6.20 0.02
C ASP A 598 8.90 -5.38 -0.69
N GLU A 599 9.97 -4.99 0.01
CA GLU A 599 11.04 -4.15 -0.54
C GLU A 599 11.66 -4.77 -1.82
N LYS A 600 11.72 -6.12 -1.92
CA LYS A 600 12.27 -6.79 -3.11
C LYS A 600 11.36 -6.66 -4.35
N LYS A 601 10.05 -6.63 -4.16
CA LYS A 601 9.07 -6.58 -5.25
C LYS A 601 8.62 -5.16 -5.57
N HIS A 602 8.57 -4.30 -4.56
CA HIS A 602 7.94 -2.98 -4.65
C HIS A 602 8.95 -1.81 -4.58
N GLY A 603 10.25 -2.08 -4.36
CA GLY A 603 11.31 -1.08 -4.30
C GLY A 603 11.45 -0.42 -2.93
N TYR A 604 12.11 0.74 -2.90
CA TYR A 604 12.20 1.57 -1.69
C TYR A 604 10.91 2.35 -1.44
N ILE A 605 10.65 2.71 -0.19
CA ILE A 605 9.48 3.56 0.12
C ILE A 605 9.78 5.02 -0.24
N ASN A 606 10.95 5.53 0.15
CA ASN A 606 11.40 6.87 -0.17
C ASN A 606 12.95 6.91 -0.23
N PRO A 607 13.55 6.51 -1.36
CA PRO A 607 15.00 6.40 -1.48
C PRO A 607 15.70 7.76 -1.34
N PHE A 608 15.05 8.84 -1.77
CA PHE A 608 15.58 10.20 -1.64
C PHE A 608 15.77 10.59 -0.17
N ASN A 609 14.74 10.44 0.66
CA ASN A 609 14.86 10.70 2.10
C ASN A 609 15.83 9.74 2.79
N ASN A 610 15.92 8.47 2.37
CA ASN A 610 16.91 7.55 2.94
C ASN A 610 18.35 8.05 2.67
N ILE A 611 18.63 8.63 1.51
CA ILE A 611 19.93 9.24 1.22
C ILE A 611 20.15 10.50 2.05
N LEU A 612 19.16 11.41 2.14
CA LEU A 612 19.29 12.63 2.94
C LEU A 612 19.55 12.35 4.43
N ASN A 613 19.04 11.24 4.96
CA ASN A 613 19.24 10.83 6.36
C ASN A 613 20.37 9.81 6.55
N ASN A 614 21.11 9.45 5.50
CA ASN A 614 22.15 8.43 5.53
C ASN A 614 21.66 7.06 6.09
N GLU A 615 20.42 6.68 5.77
CA GLU A 615 19.77 5.43 6.18
C GLU A 615 20.11 4.28 5.21
N ILE A 616 21.37 3.86 5.20
CA ILE A 616 21.82 2.74 4.36
C ILE A 616 21.73 1.44 5.16
N LYS A 617 20.74 0.60 4.82
CA LYS A 617 20.63 -0.76 5.39
C LYS A 617 21.66 -1.66 4.70
N ARG A 618 22.49 -2.38 5.45
CA ARG A 618 23.36 -3.46 4.93
C ARG A 618 22.65 -4.80 5.07
N ASP A 619 22.80 -5.69 4.08
CA ASP A 619 22.15 -7.00 4.09
C ASP A 619 22.66 -7.87 5.25
N SER A 620 21.81 -8.17 6.23
CA SER A 620 22.04 -9.26 7.18
C SER A 620 21.37 -10.55 6.68
N LYS A 621 22.05 -11.69 6.82
CA LYS A 621 21.55 -13.03 6.43
C LYS A 621 20.23 -13.41 7.12
N GLU A 622 19.85 -12.76 8.22
CA GLU A 622 18.59 -12.99 8.94
C GLU A 622 17.38 -12.24 8.32
N SER A 623 17.60 -11.28 7.42
CA SER A 623 16.52 -10.46 6.84
C SER A 623 15.65 -11.18 5.79
N TYR A 624 16.00 -12.41 5.42
CA TYR A 624 15.51 -13.07 4.21
C TYR A 624 14.16 -13.80 4.38
N GLU A 625 13.73 -14.13 5.60
CA GLU A 625 12.52 -14.95 5.82
C GLU A 625 11.22 -14.13 5.97
N ASN A 626 11.30 -12.80 6.10
CA ASN A 626 10.14 -11.96 6.50
C ASN A 626 10.00 -10.61 5.77
N SER A 627 10.23 -10.54 4.44
CA SER A 627 10.21 -9.24 3.72
C SER A 627 8.84 -8.57 3.57
N TYR A 628 7.74 -9.33 3.61
CA TYR A 628 6.38 -8.78 3.48
C TYR A 628 5.86 -8.21 4.80
N LYS A 629 5.70 -6.89 4.87
CA LYS A 629 5.33 -6.13 6.07
C LYS A 629 4.35 -5.01 5.74
N PRO A 630 3.56 -4.53 6.72
CA PRO A 630 2.75 -3.34 6.52
C PRO A 630 3.66 -2.11 6.41
N ALA A 631 3.40 -1.25 5.43
CA ALA A 631 4.09 0.02 5.27
C ALA A 631 3.10 1.12 4.87
N ARG A 632 3.37 2.36 5.32
CA ARG A 632 2.53 3.51 4.95
C ARG A 632 2.46 3.64 3.43
N PHE A 633 1.26 3.94 2.93
CA PHE A 633 1.05 4.08 1.51
C PHE A 633 1.67 5.37 0.97
N TYR A 634 2.56 5.22 -0.01
CA TYR A 634 3.15 6.31 -0.78
C TYR A 634 3.03 5.92 -2.26
N PRO A 635 2.06 6.46 -3.01
CA PRO A 635 1.87 6.12 -4.42
C PRO A 635 2.97 6.71 -5.33
N THR A 636 3.09 6.19 -6.56
CA THR A 636 4.04 6.70 -7.56
C THR A 636 3.43 7.62 -8.59
N ASN A 637 2.20 7.37 -9.06
CA ASN A 637 1.60 8.14 -10.14
C ASN A 637 0.11 8.42 -9.87
N PRO A 638 -0.26 9.67 -9.50
CA PRO A 638 0.66 10.75 -9.12
C PRO A 638 1.38 10.44 -7.81
N SER A 639 2.60 10.93 -7.65
CA SER A 639 3.33 10.79 -6.39
C SER A 639 2.71 11.66 -5.29
N SER A 640 2.54 11.12 -4.09
CA SER A 640 2.00 11.90 -2.96
C SER A 640 2.57 11.42 -1.64
N ILE A 641 3.17 12.34 -0.89
CA ILE A 641 3.73 12.02 0.43
C ILE A 641 2.63 11.84 1.48
N ASN A 642 1.50 12.53 1.32
CA ASN A 642 0.39 12.55 2.28
C ASN A 642 -0.73 11.56 1.96
N ALA A 643 -0.70 10.88 0.82
CA ALA A 643 -1.73 9.89 0.45
C ALA A 643 -1.93 8.77 1.49
N GLY A 644 -0.90 8.45 2.29
CA GLY A 644 -0.99 7.48 3.39
C GLY A 644 -1.49 8.04 4.72
N LEU A 645 -2.06 9.26 4.76
CA LEU A 645 -2.65 9.88 5.95
C LEU A 645 -4.10 10.27 5.70
N CYS A 646 -4.94 10.11 6.72
CA CYS A 646 -6.35 10.47 6.65
C CYS A 646 -6.86 11.00 8.01
N ASN A 647 -7.67 12.04 7.99
CA ASN A 647 -8.41 12.54 9.16
C ASN A 647 -9.87 12.07 9.09
N ILE A 648 -10.37 11.53 10.20
CA ILE A 648 -11.76 11.07 10.32
C ILE A 648 -12.41 11.75 11.53
N LEU A 649 -13.56 12.40 11.32
CA LEU A 649 -14.37 12.98 12.39
C LEU A 649 -14.84 11.89 13.35
N GLY A 650 -14.61 12.08 14.63
CA GLY A 650 -15.12 11.17 15.65
C GLY A 650 -16.48 11.61 16.18
N LYS A 651 -17.19 10.66 16.78
CA LYS A 651 -18.46 10.84 17.48
C LYS A 651 -18.34 10.26 18.88
N LEU A 652 -19.08 10.83 19.82
CA LEU A 652 -19.24 10.23 21.15
C LEU A 652 -20.25 9.08 21.04
N ASP A 653 -19.91 7.92 21.59
CA ASP A 653 -20.84 6.80 21.72
C ASP A 653 -21.83 7.00 22.89
N HIS A 654 -22.78 6.07 23.07
CA HIS A 654 -23.75 6.10 24.18
C HIS A 654 -23.11 6.10 25.58
N SER A 655 -21.82 5.77 25.68
CA SER A 655 -21.02 5.77 26.90
C SER A 655 -20.06 6.98 26.97
N ASN A 656 -20.25 8.00 26.14
CA ASN A 656 -19.42 9.20 26.04
C ASN A 656 -17.95 8.94 25.66
N ASN A 657 -17.64 7.84 24.96
CA ASN A 657 -16.30 7.60 24.43
C ASN A 657 -16.17 8.14 23.01
N PHE A 658 -15.06 8.83 22.73
CA PHE A 658 -14.77 9.39 21.41
C PHE A 658 -14.24 8.32 20.45
N LYS A 659 -15.04 7.96 19.45
CA LYS A 659 -14.78 6.87 18.48
C LYS A 659 -15.00 7.32 17.04
N ILE A 660 -14.47 6.56 16.09
CA ILE A 660 -14.68 6.78 14.65
C ILE A 660 -15.38 5.58 14.01
N TYR A 661 -16.20 5.86 13.00
CA TYR A 661 -17.05 4.87 12.35
C TYR A 661 -16.90 4.94 10.83
N THR A 662 -17.15 3.80 10.18
CA THR A 662 -17.31 3.72 8.72
C THR A 662 -18.67 4.30 8.28
N LEU A 663 -18.86 4.50 6.98
CA LEU A 663 -20.16 4.91 6.42
C LEU A 663 -21.26 3.84 6.65
N GLU A 664 -20.88 2.56 6.71
CA GLU A 664 -21.77 1.45 7.09
C GLU A 664 -22.04 1.36 8.61
N GLY A 665 -21.47 2.26 9.42
CA GLY A 665 -21.72 2.34 10.86
C GLY A 665 -20.86 1.42 11.73
N GLU A 666 -19.82 0.81 11.17
CA GLU A 666 -18.91 -0.07 11.91
C GLU A 666 -17.81 0.73 12.62
N GLU A 667 -17.48 0.37 13.86
CA GLU A 667 -16.39 1.00 14.62
C GLU A 667 -15.02 0.68 14.00
N ILE A 668 -14.18 1.70 13.83
CA ILE A 668 -12.81 1.54 13.34
C ILE A 668 -11.86 1.44 14.54
N GLU A 669 -11.31 0.25 14.77
CA GLU A 669 -10.30 -0.02 15.81
C GLU A 669 -8.88 0.02 15.24
N ASP A 670 -7.88 0.11 16.12
CA ASP A 670 -6.48 0.02 15.71
C ASP A 670 -6.16 -1.37 15.11
N SER A 671 -5.28 -1.40 14.10
CA SER A 671 -4.90 -2.64 13.40
C SER A 671 -6.07 -3.39 12.76
N THR A 672 -7.08 -2.67 12.28
CA THR A 672 -8.16 -3.20 11.43
C THR A 672 -7.91 -2.91 9.96
N ILE A 673 -8.45 -3.74 9.07
CA ILE A 673 -8.39 -3.48 7.63
C ILE A 673 -9.73 -2.85 7.23
N VAL A 674 -9.66 -1.66 6.64
CA VAL A 674 -10.83 -0.85 6.26
C VAL A 674 -10.76 -0.53 4.77
N GLU A 675 -11.91 -0.63 4.10
CA GLU A 675 -12.07 -0.27 2.70
C GLU A 675 -12.38 1.22 2.59
N PHE A 676 -11.55 1.97 1.86
CA PHE A 676 -11.71 3.41 1.68
C PHE A 676 -12.05 3.79 0.24
N ALA A 677 -12.96 4.76 0.08
CA ALA A 677 -13.17 5.51 -1.15
C ALA A 677 -12.34 6.80 -1.14
N TYR A 678 -12.04 7.34 -2.33
CA TYR A 678 -11.28 8.58 -2.47
C TYR A 678 -12.11 9.67 -3.14
N ASP A 679 -12.22 10.82 -2.48
CA ASP A 679 -12.88 12.02 -2.97
C ASP A 679 -11.85 13.15 -3.12
N SER A 680 -11.50 13.47 -4.37
CA SER A 680 -10.52 14.50 -4.70
C SER A 680 -11.02 15.93 -4.46
N SER A 681 -12.34 16.13 -4.30
CA SER A 681 -12.93 17.45 -4.05
C SER A 681 -12.64 17.98 -2.64
N LYS A 682 -12.24 17.11 -1.70
CA LYS A 682 -11.97 17.45 -0.30
C LYS A 682 -10.55 17.98 -0.07
N PRO A 683 -10.35 18.76 1.00
CA PRO A 683 -9.02 19.20 1.43
C PRO A 683 -8.05 18.03 1.65
N GLU A 684 -6.76 18.30 1.52
CA GLU A 684 -5.72 17.30 1.77
C GLU A 684 -5.85 16.69 3.17
N MET A 685 -5.58 15.39 3.30
CA MET A 685 -5.88 14.53 4.47
C MET A 685 -7.36 14.22 4.74
N TRP A 686 -8.33 14.86 4.09
CA TRP A 686 -9.77 14.57 4.26
C TRP A 686 -10.40 13.83 3.07
N ARG A 687 -9.57 13.41 2.11
CA ARG A 687 -9.99 12.81 0.84
C ARG A 687 -10.38 11.33 0.95
N TRP A 688 -9.98 10.65 2.02
CA TRP A 688 -10.28 9.23 2.22
C TRP A 688 -11.54 9.07 3.07
N GLU A 689 -12.53 8.34 2.54
CA GLU A 689 -13.77 8.03 3.25
C GLU A 689 -13.84 6.53 3.59
N PRO A 690 -13.97 6.15 4.87
CA PRO A 690 -14.04 4.75 5.27
C PRO A 690 -15.42 4.19 4.96
N LEU A 691 -15.52 3.28 3.99
CA LEU A 691 -16.79 2.67 3.61
C LEU A 691 -17.24 1.61 4.63
N ARG A 692 -16.35 0.63 4.90
CA ARG A 692 -16.64 -0.53 5.76
C ARG A 692 -15.37 -1.21 6.28
N VAL A 693 -15.50 -1.98 7.35
CA VAL A 693 -14.45 -2.84 7.90
C VAL A 693 -14.43 -4.16 7.14
N ARG A 694 -13.25 -4.52 6.63
CA ARG A 694 -13.01 -5.80 5.96
C ARG A 694 -12.76 -6.89 7.00
N SER A 695 -13.84 -7.36 7.61
CA SER A 695 -13.83 -8.35 8.69
C SER A 695 -13.21 -9.70 8.27
N ASP A 696 -13.35 -10.09 7.01
CA ASP A 696 -12.67 -11.21 6.35
C ASP A 696 -11.15 -11.09 6.47
N LYS A 697 -10.60 -9.97 5.97
CA LYS A 697 -9.16 -9.72 5.97
C LYS A 697 -8.60 -9.48 7.37
N THR A 698 -9.38 -8.78 8.21
CA THR A 698 -8.99 -8.48 9.59
C THR A 698 -8.91 -9.76 10.42
N SER A 699 -9.83 -10.71 10.20
CA SER A 699 -9.79 -12.03 10.86
C SER A 699 -8.57 -12.84 10.43
N GLU A 700 -8.24 -12.83 9.13
CA GLU A 700 -7.01 -13.44 8.61
C GLU A 700 -5.77 -12.85 9.30
N LEU A 701 -5.65 -11.52 9.37
CA LEU A 701 -4.56 -10.84 10.06
C LEU A 701 -4.45 -11.25 11.53
N ARG A 702 -5.57 -11.23 12.26
CA ARG A 702 -5.63 -11.60 13.69
C ARG A 702 -5.32 -13.08 13.94
N SER A 703 -5.55 -13.95 12.97
CA SER A 703 -5.17 -15.38 13.02
C SER A 703 -3.69 -15.65 12.71
N GLY A 704 -2.90 -14.60 12.40
CA GLY A 704 -1.47 -14.70 12.10
C GLY A 704 -1.13 -14.80 10.62
N VAL A 705 -2.12 -14.71 9.72
CA VAL A 705 -1.87 -14.60 8.27
C VAL A 705 -1.38 -13.19 7.96
N LYS A 706 -0.33 -13.06 7.13
CA LYS A 706 0.23 -11.75 6.74
C LYS A 706 -0.63 -11.03 5.68
N ASN A 707 -1.91 -10.82 5.98
CA ASN A 707 -2.79 -9.99 5.16
C ASN A 707 -2.83 -8.58 5.75
N PHE A 708 -2.34 -7.58 5.02
CA PHE A 708 -2.25 -6.19 5.47
C PHE A 708 -3.13 -5.26 4.63
N GLY A 709 -4.22 -5.78 4.06
CA GLY A 709 -5.05 -5.06 3.09
C GLY A 709 -4.57 -5.32 1.65
N ASN A 710 -4.68 -4.32 0.78
CA ASN A 710 -4.13 -4.45 -0.58
C ASN A 710 -2.58 -4.51 -0.53
N ALA A 711 -2.01 -5.30 -1.44
CA ALA A 711 -0.59 -5.21 -1.71
C ALA A 711 -0.27 -3.86 -2.40
N TYR A 712 0.94 -3.35 -2.19
CA TYR A 712 1.36 -2.04 -2.69
C TYR A 712 1.06 -1.82 -4.17
N HIS A 713 1.42 -2.77 -5.04
CA HIS A 713 1.18 -2.65 -6.49
C HIS A 713 -0.32 -2.57 -6.82
N THR A 714 -1.18 -3.34 -6.13
CA THR A 714 -2.63 -3.26 -6.29
C THR A 714 -3.17 -1.91 -5.84
N ALA A 715 -2.75 -1.43 -4.67
CA ALA A 715 -3.14 -0.12 -4.16
C ALA A 715 -2.67 1.01 -5.09
N ASN A 716 -1.46 0.91 -5.64
CA ASN A 716 -0.90 1.88 -6.58
C ASN A 716 -1.63 1.87 -7.93
N SER A 717 -2.03 0.69 -8.45
CA SER A 717 -2.87 0.61 -9.66
C SER A 717 -4.26 1.20 -9.42
N ASN A 718 -4.88 0.96 -8.26
CA ASN A 718 -6.15 1.59 -7.92
C ASN A 718 -5.99 3.11 -7.77
N TRP A 719 -4.90 3.58 -7.16
CA TRP A 719 -4.57 5.00 -7.06
C TRP A 719 -4.41 5.66 -8.42
N GLN A 720 -3.72 4.99 -9.35
CA GLN A 720 -3.60 5.45 -10.73
C GLN A 720 -4.98 5.52 -11.41
N SER A 721 -5.84 4.52 -11.25
CA SER A 721 -7.21 4.53 -11.78
C SER A 721 -8.11 5.58 -11.15
N ILE A 722 -7.86 6.00 -9.91
CA ILE A 722 -8.58 7.09 -9.25
C ILE A 722 -8.22 8.44 -9.89
N HIS A 723 -6.94 8.67 -10.21
CA HIS A 723 -6.46 9.94 -10.75
C HIS A 723 -6.51 10.03 -12.27
N ASN A 724 -6.42 8.89 -12.95
CA ASN A 724 -6.47 8.76 -14.40
C ASN A 724 -7.59 7.77 -14.78
N PRO A 725 -8.85 8.10 -14.48
CA PRO A 725 -9.97 7.20 -14.71
C PRO A 725 -10.21 6.96 -16.20
N ILE A 726 -10.48 5.71 -16.56
CA ILE A 726 -11.06 5.39 -17.87
C ILE A 726 -12.56 5.66 -17.76
N SER A 727 -13.06 6.69 -18.46
CA SER A 727 -14.48 7.05 -18.46
C SER A 727 -15.31 6.03 -19.24
N GLU A 728 -16.64 6.07 -19.03
CA GLU A 728 -17.58 5.28 -19.83
C GLU A 728 -17.46 5.62 -21.32
N ASP A 729 -17.28 6.91 -21.68
CA ASP A 729 -17.10 7.33 -23.06
C ASP A 729 -15.86 6.72 -23.73
N ILE A 730 -14.73 6.63 -22.99
CA ILE A 730 -13.52 5.97 -23.50
C ILE A 730 -13.78 4.47 -23.72
N LEU A 731 -14.57 3.83 -22.85
CA LEU A 731 -14.91 2.41 -22.99
C LEU A 731 -15.96 2.11 -24.05
N THR A 732 -16.83 3.04 -24.41
CA THR A 732 -17.85 2.82 -25.45
C THR A 732 -17.35 3.22 -26.84
N THR A 733 -16.40 4.15 -26.93
CA THR A 733 -15.90 4.66 -28.21
C THR A 733 -14.48 4.20 -28.55
N GLY A 734 -13.65 3.94 -27.54
CA GLY A 734 -12.21 3.78 -27.71
C GLY A 734 -11.48 5.07 -28.07
N ASN A 735 -12.13 6.24 -28.04
CA ASN A 735 -11.52 7.54 -28.29
C ASN A 735 -11.15 8.24 -26.97
N GLY A 736 -10.25 9.22 -27.01
CA GLY A 736 -9.84 9.96 -25.80
C GLY A 736 -8.87 9.20 -24.89
N VAL A 737 -8.20 8.17 -25.42
CA VAL A 737 -7.12 7.46 -24.72
C VAL A 737 -5.90 8.38 -24.69
N THR A 738 -5.62 8.96 -23.52
CA THR A 738 -4.43 9.79 -23.31
C THR A 738 -3.38 8.98 -22.59
N ILE A 739 -2.22 8.77 -23.21
CA ILE A 739 -1.03 8.43 -22.43
C ILE A 739 -0.73 9.69 -21.61
N ASN A 740 -0.84 9.63 -20.29
CA ASN A 740 -0.07 10.56 -19.47
C ASN A 740 1.39 10.22 -19.78
N ASN A 741 1.91 10.86 -20.81
CA ASN A 741 3.32 11.06 -21.00
C ASN A 741 3.73 11.92 -19.82
N ASP A 742 3.99 11.29 -18.68
CA ASP A 742 5.02 11.84 -17.82
C ASP A 742 6.26 11.87 -18.72
N ASP A 743 6.54 13.04 -19.26
CA ASP A 743 7.76 13.37 -20.00
C ASP A 743 9.02 13.00 -19.18
N ASP A 744 8.84 12.76 -17.88
CA ASP A 744 9.84 12.35 -16.89
C ASP A 744 10.47 10.96 -17.10
N VAL A 745 9.87 10.04 -17.85
CA VAL A 745 10.46 8.69 -18.05
C VAL A 745 11.45 8.70 -19.21
N TYR A 746 12.71 9.05 -18.92
CA TYR A 746 13.84 9.01 -19.86
C TYR A 746 14.36 7.58 -20.13
N TYR A 747 13.91 6.57 -19.37
CA TYR A 747 14.32 5.17 -19.54
C TYR A 747 13.14 4.21 -19.51
N ASN A 748 12.73 3.67 -20.66
CA ASN A 748 11.80 2.54 -20.73
C ASN A 748 12.56 1.21 -20.64
N ARG A 749 12.13 0.32 -19.74
CA ARG A 749 12.68 -1.05 -19.67
C ARG A 749 12.06 -1.90 -20.77
N ASN A 750 12.81 -2.12 -21.86
CA ASN A 750 12.48 -3.18 -22.80
C ASN A 750 12.92 -4.53 -22.22
N SER A 751 12.01 -5.50 -22.21
CA SER A 751 12.29 -6.91 -21.86
C SER A 751 12.85 -7.73 -23.02
N GLN A 752 13.16 -7.10 -24.16
CA GLN A 752 13.80 -7.69 -25.32
C GLN A 752 15.28 -7.29 -25.39
N THR A 753 16.13 -8.16 -25.93
CA THR A 753 17.54 -7.88 -26.20
C THR A 753 17.67 -6.71 -27.17
N SER A 754 18.19 -5.57 -26.71
CA SER A 754 18.38 -4.38 -27.55
C SER A 754 19.49 -4.59 -28.59
N GLU A 755 19.23 -4.14 -29.82
CA GLU A 755 20.14 -4.25 -30.98
C GLU A 755 21.38 -3.36 -30.87
N THR A 756 21.36 -2.38 -29.97
CA THR A 756 22.41 -1.36 -29.74
C THR A 756 23.26 -1.62 -28.50
N LYS A 757 23.27 -2.87 -27.99
CA LYS A 757 24.01 -3.23 -26.79
C LYS A 757 25.52 -2.96 -26.91
N SER A 758 26.14 -3.31 -28.05
CA SER A 758 27.58 -3.14 -28.25
C SER A 758 27.98 -1.67 -28.30
N LEU A 759 27.18 -0.82 -28.94
CA LEU A 759 27.32 0.64 -28.89
C LEU A 759 27.30 1.17 -27.45
N ARG A 760 26.29 0.77 -26.66
CA ARG A 760 26.18 1.22 -25.26
C ARG A 760 27.32 0.71 -24.40
N ASP A 761 27.76 -0.53 -24.59
CA ASP A 761 28.92 -1.08 -23.88
C ASP A 761 30.18 -0.27 -24.22
N PHE A 762 30.39 0.11 -25.48
CA PHE A 762 31.51 0.97 -25.87
C PHE A 762 31.43 2.36 -25.22
N HIS A 763 30.29 3.04 -25.29
CA HIS A 763 30.11 4.38 -24.68
C HIS A 763 30.27 4.33 -23.16
N ASN A 764 29.69 3.31 -22.52
CA ASN A 764 29.58 3.25 -21.08
C ASN A 764 30.81 2.60 -20.41
N LEU A 765 31.27 1.46 -20.91
CA LEU A 765 32.33 0.67 -20.28
C LEU A 765 33.74 1.08 -20.72
N TYR A 766 33.88 1.71 -21.89
CA TYR A 766 35.17 2.20 -22.37
C TYR A 766 35.25 3.73 -22.30
N VAL A 767 34.48 4.47 -23.11
CA VAL A 767 34.62 5.94 -23.25
C VAL A 767 34.43 6.65 -21.90
N LYS A 768 33.25 6.55 -21.30
CA LYS A 768 32.95 7.25 -20.04
C LYS A 768 33.80 6.73 -18.87
N HIS A 769 34.12 5.44 -18.85
CA HIS A 769 35.00 4.86 -17.84
C HIS A 769 36.40 5.49 -17.91
N MET A 770 36.97 5.57 -19.11
CA MET A 770 38.27 6.19 -19.36
C MET A 770 38.26 7.68 -18.96
N LEU A 771 37.28 8.46 -19.40
CA LEU A 771 37.19 9.89 -19.08
C LEU A 771 37.14 10.15 -17.58
N ILE A 772 36.17 9.55 -16.89
CA ILE A 772 35.96 9.80 -15.46
C ILE A 772 37.14 9.28 -14.66
N LYS A 773 37.63 8.06 -14.95
CA LYS A 773 38.69 7.46 -14.15
C LYS A 773 40.03 8.17 -14.30
N ASN A 774 40.38 8.57 -15.52
CA ASN A 774 41.71 9.13 -15.81
C ASN A 774 41.89 10.55 -15.28
N VAL A 775 40.82 11.35 -15.23
CA VAL A 775 40.85 12.70 -14.62
C VAL A 775 40.64 12.69 -13.10
N SER A 776 40.29 11.53 -12.52
CA SER A 776 40.01 11.37 -11.09
C SER A 776 41.23 10.95 -10.28
N ARG A 777 41.23 11.31 -8.99
CA ARG A 777 42.11 10.76 -7.97
C ARG A 777 41.30 10.41 -6.72
N ALA A 778 41.81 9.50 -5.90
CA ALA A 778 41.18 9.17 -4.63
C ALA A 778 40.99 10.44 -3.79
N GLY A 779 39.77 10.63 -3.28
CA GLY A 779 39.44 11.83 -2.51
C GLY A 779 38.78 12.96 -3.31
N TYR A 780 38.79 12.91 -4.65
CA TYR A 780 38.18 13.96 -5.47
C TYR A 780 36.67 14.03 -5.33
N THR A 781 36.12 15.23 -5.49
CA THR A 781 34.68 15.51 -5.55
C THR A 781 34.23 15.75 -6.99
N LEU A 782 33.00 15.34 -7.32
CA LEU A 782 32.43 15.49 -8.66
C LEU A 782 31.02 16.08 -8.61
N ILE A 783 30.73 17.00 -9.54
CA ILE A 783 29.37 17.43 -9.87
C ILE A 783 28.99 16.90 -11.26
N ASP A 784 27.81 16.27 -11.36
CA ASP A 784 27.22 15.80 -12.60
C ASP A 784 25.97 16.62 -12.92
N TYR A 785 25.98 17.36 -14.03
CA TYR A 785 24.91 18.30 -14.39
C TYR A 785 23.69 17.65 -15.04
N ALA A 786 23.77 16.37 -15.41
CA ALA A 786 22.69 15.61 -16.04
C ALA A 786 22.82 14.12 -15.68
N VAL A 787 22.60 13.81 -14.41
CA VAL A 787 22.98 12.53 -13.80
C VAL A 787 22.14 11.34 -14.31
N GLY A 788 20.96 11.60 -14.86
CA GLY A 788 19.96 10.62 -15.24
C GLY A 788 19.64 9.66 -14.08
N LYS A 789 19.39 8.39 -14.41
CA LYS A 789 19.24 7.30 -13.43
C LYS A 789 20.58 6.78 -12.90
N GLY A 790 21.62 7.62 -12.85
CA GLY A 790 22.93 7.25 -12.29
C GLY A 790 23.68 6.16 -13.07
N GLY A 791 23.70 6.24 -14.40
CA GLY A 791 24.45 5.28 -15.23
C GLY A 791 25.97 5.29 -14.96
N ASP A 792 26.48 6.36 -14.36
CA ASP A 792 27.89 6.56 -14.06
C ASP A 792 28.29 6.19 -12.61
N LEU A 793 27.33 5.77 -11.77
CA LEU A 793 27.57 5.25 -10.41
C LEU A 793 28.74 4.23 -10.33
N PRO A 794 28.82 3.19 -11.18
CA PRO A 794 29.93 2.23 -11.13
C PRO A 794 31.30 2.87 -11.42
N LYS A 795 31.32 3.95 -12.20
CA LYS A 795 32.56 4.65 -12.58
C LYS A 795 33.05 5.53 -11.44
N TRP A 796 32.15 6.20 -10.74
CA TRP A 796 32.47 6.96 -9.54
C TRP A 796 33.04 6.07 -8.43
N ILE A 797 32.47 4.87 -8.26
CA ILE A 797 33.00 3.83 -7.36
C ILE A 797 34.40 3.41 -7.80
N ALA A 798 34.57 3.06 -9.08
CA ALA A 798 35.86 2.62 -9.62
C ALA A 798 36.95 3.71 -9.58
N ALA A 799 36.56 4.99 -9.60
CA ALA A 799 37.43 6.16 -9.49
C ALA A 799 37.77 6.53 -8.03
N ASN A 800 37.13 5.89 -7.05
CA ASN A 800 37.31 6.14 -5.62
C ASN A 800 37.08 7.63 -5.22
N LEU A 801 36.02 8.22 -5.77
CA LEU A 801 35.61 9.58 -5.43
C LEU A 801 35.17 9.67 -3.96
N SER A 802 35.36 10.82 -3.32
CA SER A 802 34.92 11.04 -1.94
C SER A 802 33.47 11.52 -1.84
N PHE A 803 33.04 12.30 -2.83
CA PHE A 803 31.70 12.87 -2.90
C PHE A 803 31.24 13.10 -4.34
N VAL A 804 29.95 12.85 -4.61
CA VAL A 804 29.29 13.15 -5.88
C VAL A 804 28.00 13.93 -5.65
N LEU A 805 27.83 15.06 -6.33
CA LEU A 805 26.55 15.74 -6.46
C LEU A 805 25.99 15.47 -7.85
N GLY A 806 24.83 14.82 -7.95
CA GLY A 806 24.13 14.63 -9.23
C GLY A 806 22.91 15.52 -9.34
N LEU A 807 22.77 16.22 -10.46
CA LEU A 807 21.64 17.06 -10.80
C LEU A 807 20.92 16.49 -12.02
N ASP A 808 19.59 16.51 -12.02
CA ASP A 808 18.80 16.14 -13.20
C ASP A 808 17.48 16.92 -13.25
N ILE A 809 17.05 17.23 -14.46
CA ILE A 809 15.79 17.94 -14.71
C ILE A 809 14.57 17.03 -14.50
N SER A 810 14.71 15.71 -14.63
CA SER A 810 13.61 14.76 -14.38
C SER A 810 13.60 14.32 -12.92
N LYS A 811 12.46 14.51 -12.26
CA LYS A 811 12.25 14.03 -10.89
C LYS A 811 12.24 12.49 -10.82
N ASP A 812 11.74 11.80 -11.85
CA ASP A 812 11.76 10.32 -11.92
C ASP A 812 13.18 9.77 -11.96
N ASN A 813 14.09 10.42 -12.69
CA ASN A 813 15.50 10.04 -12.73
C ASN A 813 16.14 10.07 -11.32
N ILE A 814 15.69 10.99 -10.46
CA ILE A 814 16.16 11.13 -9.08
C ILE A 814 15.47 10.14 -8.14
N GLU A 815 14.15 10.26 -8.00
CA GLU A 815 13.37 9.71 -6.88
C GLU A 815 12.70 8.37 -7.16
N ASN A 816 12.74 7.85 -8.40
CA ASN A 816 12.07 6.60 -8.71
C ASN A 816 12.54 5.45 -7.79
N ARG A 817 11.56 4.83 -7.13
CA ARG A 817 11.81 3.84 -6.07
C ARG A 817 12.45 2.53 -6.51
N LEU A 818 12.35 2.20 -7.80
CA LEU A 818 12.90 0.98 -8.37
C LEU A 818 14.24 1.23 -9.04
N ASP A 819 14.35 2.32 -9.79
CA ASP A 819 15.53 2.53 -10.64
C ASP A 819 16.00 3.97 -10.80
N GLY A 820 15.45 4.91 -10.03
CA GLY A 820 16.03 6.24 -9.88
C GLY A 820 17.43 6.15 -9.29
N VAL A 821 18.24 7.18 -9.50
CA VAL A 821 19.63 7.22 -9.03
C VAL A 821 19.71 7.01 -7.51
N CYS A 822 18.74 7.51 -6.73
CA CYS A 822 18.72 7.27 -5.29
C CYS A 822 18.54 5.78 -4.95
N ALA A 823 17.58 5.10 -5.59
CA ALA A 823 17.35 3.67 -5.37
C ALA A 823 18.55 2.83 -5.82
N ARG A 824 19.16 3.17 -6.96
CA ARG A 824 20.37 2.50 -7.46
C ARG A 824 21.56 2.71 -6.54
N TYR A 825 21.79 3.93 -6.08
CA TYR A 825 22.86 4.24 -5.13
C TYR A 825 22.72 3.40 -3.86
N LEU A 826 21.52 3.30 -3.27
CA LEU A 826 21.28 2.46 -2.09
C LEU A 826 21.56 0.97 -2.36
N ASN A 827 21.17 0.46 -3.53
CA ASN A 827 21.49 -0.91 -3.94
C ASN A 827 23.00 -1.16 -4.12
N TYR A 828 23.77 -0.16 -4.58
CA TYR A 828 25.23 -0.24 -4.64
C TYR A 828 25.83 -0.16 -3.24
N ALA A 829 25.34 0.74 -2.38
CA ALA A 829 25.81 0.90 -1.00
C ALA A 829 25.54 -0.34 -0.12
N GLN A 830 24.55 -1.16 -0.48
CA GLN A 830 24.33 -2.49 0.10
C GLN A 830 25.38 -3.52 -0.30
N LYS A 831 25.92 -3.41 -1.52
CA LYS A 831 26.82 -4.40 -2.12
C LYS A 831 28.30 -4.10 -1.87
N PHE A 832 28.66 -2.83 -1.80
CA PHE A 832 30.03 -2.37 -1.68
C PHE A 832 30.26 -1.71 -0.33
N ASP A 833 31.34 -2.12 0.37
CA ASP A 833 31.70 -1.53 1.68
C ASP A 833 32.15 -0.08 1.58
N LEU A 834 32.77 0.28 0.45
CA LEU A 834 33.26 1.63 0.15
C LEU A 834 32.57 2.13 -1.13
N ILE A 835 31.79 3.19 -0.97
CA ILE A 835 31.07 3.91 -2.04
C ILE A 835 31.27 5.42 -1.81
N PRO A 836 31.46 6.25 -2.85
CA PRO A 836 31.46 7.71 -2.70
C PRO A 836 30.20 8.16 -1.98
N ARG A 837 30.31 9.13 -1.06
CA ARG A 837 29.11 9.81 -0.54
C ARG A 837 28.43 10.50 -1.72
N ALA A 838 27.11 10.46 -1.79
CA ALA A 838 26.42 11.13 -2.87
C ALA A 838 25.11 11.79 -2.44
N LEU A 839 24.79 12.89 -3.10
CA LEU A 839 23.49 13.56 -3.04
C LEU A 839 22.98 13.77 -4.46
N PHE A 840 21.67 13.61 -4.65
CA PHE A 840 21.03 13.72 -5.96
C PHE A 840 19.86 14.68 -5.83
N LEU A 841 19.80 15.72 -6.66
CA LEU A 841 18.82 16.79 -6.53
C LEU A 841 18.09 17.01 -7.86
N HIS A 842 16.77 17.21 -7.77
CA HIS A 842 15.96 17.64 -8.90
C HIS A 842 16.24 19.12 -9.20
N ALA A 843 16.88 19.39 -10.34
CA ALA A 843 17.38 20.71 -10.69
C ALA A 843 17.55 20.89 -12.21
N ASN A 844 17.40 22.12 -12.68
CA ASN A 844 17.67 22.49 -14.07
C ASN A 844 19.03 23.20 -14.19
N SER A 845 20.01 22.48 -14.75
CA SER A 845 21.38 22.97 -14.93
C SER A 845 21.53 24.11 -15.94
N SER A 846 20.50 24.45 -16.72
CA SER A 846 20.48 25.66 -17.57
C SER A 846 20.22 26.95 -16.81
N LYS A 847 19.95 26.86 -15.50
CA LYS A 847 19.74 28.00 -14.60
C LYS A 847 20.81 28.04 -13.52
N ASN A 848 21.00 29.21 -12.91
CA ASN A 848 22.03 29.43 -11.90
C ASN A 848 21.86 28.53 -10.64
N ILE A 849 22.89 27.74 -10.34
CA ILE A 849 22.94 26.84 -9.17
C ILE A 849 23.27 27.59 -7.89
N LYS A 850 24.19 28.57 -7.96
CA LYS A 850 24.68 29.32 -6.79
C LYS A 850 23.58 30.19 -6.17
N THR A 851 22.79 30.89 -6.99
CA THR A 851 21.64 31.69 -6.50
C THR A 851 20.44 30.83 -6.08
N GLY A 852 20.43 29.56 -6.45
CA GLY A 852 19.34 28.62 -6.20
C GLY A 852 18.23 28.61 -7.25
N ALA A 853 18.37 29.37 -8.35
CA ALA A 853 17.40 29.43 -9.44
C ALA A 853 17.23 28.09 -10.20
N ALA A 854 18.23 27.21 -10.13
CA ALA A 854 18.19 25.86 -10.68
C ALA A 854 17.22 24.91 -9.97
N PHE A 855 16.83 25.18 -8.72
CA PHE A 855 16.09 24.24 -7.89
C PHE A 855 14.60 24.56 -7.78
N TYR A 856 13.76 23.53 -7.90
CA TYR A 856 12.31 23.66 -7.85
C TYR A 856 11.73 23.73 -6.43
N GLU A 857 12.42 23.14 -5.44
CA GLU A 857 11.93 23.00 -4.06
C GLU A 857 12.82 23.77 -3.08
N ASP A 858 12.25 24.39 -2.04
CA ASP A 858 13.04 25.16 -1.07
C ASP A 858 13.97 24.27 -0.24
N LYS A 859 13.60 23.01 -0.02
CA LYS A 859 14.45 22.02 0.64
C LYS A 859 15.73 21.76 -0.16
N THR A 860 15.64 21.60 -1.49
CA THR A 860 16.84 21.35 -2.32
C THR A 860 17.73 22.59 -2.42
N LYS A 861 17.16 23.80 -2.41
CA LYS A 861 17.92 25.06 -2.25
C LYS A 861 18.69 25.10 -0.93
N GLN A 862 18.06 24.74 0.18
CA GLN A 862 18.71 24.68 1.50
C GLN A 862 19.85 23.66 1.52
N ILE A 863 19.65 22.49 0.90
CA ILE A 863 20.69 21.47 0.76
C ILE A 863 21.88 22.03 -0.04
N MET A 864 21.63 22.69 -1.17
CA MET A 864 22.72 23.26 -1.98
C MET A 864 23.50 24.33 -1.22
N LYS A 865 22.82 25.25 -0.52
CA LYS A 865 23.47 26.25 0.36
C LYS A 865 24.34 25.58 1.42
N ALA A 866 23.83 24.54 2.07
CA ALA A 866 24.59 23.77 3.05
C ALA A 866 25.85 23.12 2.45
N LEU A 867 25.80 22.64 1.20
CA LEU A 867 26.98 22.08 0.52
C LEU A 867 28.05 23.14 0.20
N TYR A 868 27.65 24.37 -0.13
CA TYR A 868 28.57 25.51 -0.25
C TYR A 868 29.06 26.06 1.09
N GLY A 869 28.49 25.59 2.21
CA GLY A 869 28.88 26.01 3.55
C GLY A 869 28.11 27.23 4.06
N GLU A 870 26.97 27.55 3.43
CA GLU A 870 26.06 28.62 3.80
C GLU A 870 24.83 28.10 4.58
N GLY A 871 24.27 28.93 5.46
CA GLY A 871 23.07 28.60 6.24
C GLY A 871 23.35 27.84 7.54
N THR A 872 22.30 27.31 8.19
CA THR A 872 22.43 26.67 9.49
C THR A 872 22.85 25.20 9.37
N LYS A 873 23.94 24.80 10.02
CA LYS A 873 24.39 23.39 10.11
C LYS A 873 23.59 22.62 11.17
N ASN A 874 22.34 22.27 10.87
CA ASN A 874 21.42 21.56 11.79
C ASN A 874 20.99 20.20 11.22
N GLU A 875 21.29 19.11 11.94
CA GLU A 875 21.00 17.73 11.50
C GLU A 875 19.49 17.45 11.36
N ILE A 876 18.64 18.00 12.24
CA ILE A 876 17.19 17.78 12.22
C ILE A 876 16.57 18.43 10.98
N LEU A 877 17.04 19.62 10.59
CA LEU A 877 16.54 20.36 9.45
C LEU A 877 17.04 19.78 8.11
N LEU A 878 18.33 19.46 8.03
CA LEU A 878 18.99 19.08 6.77
C LEU A 878 18.97 17.56 6.50
N GLY A 879 18.88 16.75 7.54
CA GLY A 879 19.14 15.32 7.50
C GLY A 879 20.63 15.00 7.66
N LYS A 880 20.92 13.85 8.30
CA LYS A 880 22.28 13.40 8.65
C LYS A 880 23.22 13.30 7.45
N GLY A 881 22.72 12.85 6.31
CA GLY A 881 23.49 12.74 5.07
C GLY A 881 23.96 14.10 4.57
N VAL A 882 23.12 15.13 4.63
CA VAL A 882 23.49 16.50 4.24
C VAL A 882 24.41 17.13 5.29
N TYR A 883 24.10 16.96 6.57
CA TYR A 883 24.92 17.44 7.69
C TYR A 883 26.37 16.96 7.59
N ASN A 884 26.58 15.68 7.26
CA ASN A 884 27.91 15.08 7.10
C ASN A 884 28.71 15.64 5.90
N ASN A 885 28.04 16.30 4.95
CA ASN A 885 28.62 16.88 3.75
C ASN A 885 28.57 18.41 3.75
N TYR A 886 28.26 19.05 4.88
CA TYR A 886 28.21 20.51 4.98
C TYR A 886 29.56 21.15 4.58
N GLY A 887 29.52 22.14 3.69
CA GLY A 887 30.70 22.87 3.21
C GLY A 887 31.62 22.09 2.28
N ILE A 888 31.24 20.87 1.85
CA ILE A 888 32.09 20.03 1.00
C ILE A 888 32.37 20.64 -0.38
N ALA A 889 31.49 21.53 -0.85
CA ALA A 889 31.58 22.20 -2.14
C ALA A 889 31.95 23.69 -2.01
N LYS A 890 32.37 24.16 -0.82
CA LYS A 890 32.69 25.59 -0.56
C LYS A 890 33.65 26.19 -1.59
N ASN A 891 34.64 25.40 -2.04
CA ASN A 891 35.65 25.83 -3.02
C ASN A 891 35.36 25.32 -4.45
N GLY A 892 34.20 24.70 -4.67
CA GLY A 892 33.87 23.97 -5.90
C GLY A 892 34.30 22.51 -5.89
N PHE A 893 34.10 21.85 -7.03
CA PHE A 893 34.33 20.43 -7.27
C PHE A 893 35.61 20.22 -8.09
N ASN A 894 36.33 19.12 -7.83
CA ASN A 894 37.51 18.77 -8.63
C ASN A 894 37.15 18.43 -10.08
N ILE A 895 35.95 17.86 -10.29
CA ILE A 895 35.47 17.43 -11.60
C ILE A 895 34.04 17.94 -11.81
N SER A 896 33.84 18.62 -12.92
CA SER A 896 32.54 18.97 -13.49
C SER A 896 32.26 18.05 -14.67
N SER A 897 31.14 17.32 -14.67
CA SER A 897 30.81 16.32 -15.69
C SER A 897 29.46 16.62 -16.35
N ILE A 898 29.41 16.54 -17.69
CA ILE A 898 28.17 16.55 -18.46
C ILE A 898 28.24 15.53 -19.60
N GLN A 899 27.60 14.37 -19.43
CA GLN A 899 27.69 13.26 -20.38
C GLN A 899 26.42 13.19 -21.22
N PHE A 900 26.54 13.34 -22.54
CA PHE A 900 25.42 13.29 -23.50
C PHE A 900 24.29 14.28 -23.20
N ALA A 901 24.62 15.47 -22.70
CA ALA A 901 23.64 16.51 -22.38
C ALA A 901 24.09 17.95 -22.70
N LEU A 902 25.34 18.15 -23.15
CA LEU A 902 25.85 19.49 -23.47
C LEU A 902 25.03 20.18 -24.57
N HIS A 903 24.53 19.41 -25.54
CA HIS A 903 23.71 19.91 -26.65
C HIS A 903 22.44 20.64 -26.19
N TYR A 904 21.87 20.32 -25.02
CA TYR A 904 20.71 21.05 -24.49
C TYR A 904 21.09 22.49 -24.09
N MET A 905 22.35 22.74 -23.76
CA MET A 905 22.84 24.07 -23.39
C MET A 905 23.05 24.99 -24.61
N PHE A 906 22.95 24.46 -25.83
CA PHE A 906 23.15 25.19 -27.09
C PHE A 906 21.84 25.71 -27.71
N GLU A 907 20.72 25.64 -26.98
CA GLU A 907 19.43 26.19 -27.40
C GLU A 907 19.50 27.70 -27.64
N SER A 908 20.09 28.45 -26.71
CA SER A 908 20.18 29.91 -26.79
C SER A 908 21.40 30.43 -26.04
N LYS A 909 21.79 31.67 -26.37
CA LYS A 909 22.89 32.38 -25.71
C LYS A 909 22.70 32.48 -24.20
N ALA A 910 21.49 32.80 -23.74
CA ALA A 910 21.20 32.95 -22.31
C ALA A 910 21.39 31.63 -21.55
N ILE A 911 20.90 30.51 -22.11
CA ILE A 911 21.05 29.18 -21.52
C ILE A 911 22.53 28.79 -21.45
N LEU A 912 23.28 29.00 -22.54
CA LEU A 912 24.70 28.68 -22.57
C LEU A 912 25.47 29.51 -21.55
N GLN A 913 25.21 30.82 -21.47
CA GLN A 913 25.86 31.73 -20.52
C GLN A 913 25.61 31.31 -19.07
N GLU A 914 24.38 30.98 -18.69
CA GLU A 914 24.06 30.50 -17.34
C GLU A 914 24.76 29.17 -17.03
N PHE A 915 24.82 28.25 -17.99
CA PHE A 915 25.56 27.01 -17.80
C PHE A 915 27.08 27.26 -17.63
N ILE A 916 27.66 28.19 -18.39
CA ILE A 916 29.07 28.59 -18.21
C ILE A 916 29.29 29.25 -16.84
N ASN A 917 28.34 30.05 -16.34
CA ASN A 917 28.38 30.61 -14.99
C ASN A 917 28.38 29.50 -13.91
N ASN A 918 27.54 28.49 -14.09
CA ASN A 918 27.54 27.30 -13.22
C ASN A 918 28.91 26.60 -13.21
N LEU A 919 29.53 26.41 -14.38
CA LEU A 919 30.86 25.80 -14.50
C LEU A 919 31.94 26.63 -13.80
N LYS A 920 31.93 27.96 -13.98
CA LYS A 920 32.88 28.87 -13.31
C LYS A 920 32.81 28.76 -11.80
N HIS A 921 31.60 28.78 -11.22
CA HIS A 921 31.41 28.75 -9.77
C HIS A 921 31.60 27.37 -9.16
N SER A 922 31.27 26.32 -9.90
CA SER A 922 31.26 24.96 -9.36
C SER A 922 32.55 24.20 -9.64
N THR A 923 33.41 24.64 -10.56
CA THR A 923 34.68 23.95 -10.83
C THR A 923 35.83 24.61 -10.06
N LEU A 924 36.55 23.82 -9.29
CA LEU A 924 37.74 24.24 -8.53
C LEU A 924 38.88 24.62 -9.49
N LEU A 925 39.78 25.52 -9.07
CA LEU A 925 40.98 25.87 -9.83
C LEU A 925 41.88 24.62 -10.00
N GLU A 926 42.45 24.41 -11.19
CA GLU A 926 43.11 23.16 -11.61
C GLU A 926 42.16 21.94 -11.69
N GLY A 927 40.85 22.14 -11.50
CA GLY A 927 39.83 21.14 -11.72
C GLY A 927 39.53 20.92 -13.21
N TYR A 928 38.85 19.80 -13.49
CA TYR A 928 38.53 19.38 -14.86
C TYR A 928 37.04 19.54 -15.18
N PHE A 929 36.75 19.93 -16.40
CA PHE A 929 35.41 19.84 -16.97
C PHE A 929 35.40 18.85 -18.13
N ILE A 930 34.58 17.81 -18.02
CA ILE A 930 34.55 16.68 -18.96
C ILE A 930 33.15 16.46 -19.53
N GLY A 931 33.08 15.95 -20.74
CA GLY A 931 31.81 15.60 -21.34
C GLY A 931 31.90 14.90 -22.68
N THR A 932 30.73 14.47 -23.15
CA THR A 932 30.54 13.82 -24.44
C THR A 932 29.28 14.34 -25.10
N CYS A 933 29.30 14.57 -26.40
CA CYS A 933 28.11 14.89 -27.19
C CYS A 933 28.38 14.68 -28.68
N TYR A 934 27.36 14.84 -29.50
CA TYR A 934 27.51 14.89 -30.95
C TYR A 934 28.44 16.02 -31.39
N ASP A 935 29.20 15.77 -32.44
CA ASP A 935 29.96 16.75 -33.19
C ASP A 935 29.00 17.51 -34.11
N GLY A 936 28.67 18.76 -33.74
CA GLY A 936 27.72 19.57 -34.48
C GLY A 936 28.12 19.80 -35.94
N GLN A 937 29.42 19.90 -36.23
CA GLN A 937 29.89 20.09 -37.61
C GLN A 937 29.68 18.83 -38.45
N LYS A 938 29.96 17.64 -37.89
CA LYS A 938 29.70 16.37 -38.60
C LYS A 938 28.21 16.20 -38.87
N ILE A 939 27.36 16.49 -37.89
CA ILE A 939 25.90 16.40 -38.06
C ILE A 939 25.40 17.42 -39.08
N PHE A 940 25.89 18.66 -39.03
CA PHE A 940 25.55 19.71 -40.00
C PHE A 940 25.90 19.27 -41.42
N ASN A 941 27.12 18.77 -41.63
CA ASN A 941 27.57 18.27 -42.93
C ASN A 941 26.73 17.08 -43.42
N MET A 942 26.37 16.16 -42.52
CA MET A 942 25.54 15.01 -42.82
C MET A 942 24.10 15.40 -43.21
N LEU A 943 23.57 16.48 -42.63
CA LEU A 943 22.22 17.02 -42.90
C LEU A 943 22.20 18.14 -43.95
N TYR A 944 23.34 18.43 -44.59
CA TYR A 944 23.48 19.58 -45.49
C TYR A 944 22.48 19.53 -46.64
N SER A 945 22.36 18.38 -47.30
CA SER A 945 21.42 18.14 -48.41
C SER A 945 20.02 17.67 -47.96
N THR A 946 19.78 17.55 -46.65
CA THR A 946 18.48 17.10 -46.12
C THR A 946 17.54 18.30 -45.99
N PRO A 947 16.31 18.24 -46.54
CA PRO A 947 15.27 19.24 -46.32
C PRO A 947 14.86 19.38 -44.85
N VAL A 948 14.35 20.55 -44.47
CA VAL A 948 13.78 20.77 -43.14
C VAL A 948 12.61 19.83 -42.90
N ASN A 949 12.53 19.25 -41.71
CA ASN A 949 11.55 18.24 -41.28
C ASN A 949 11.71 16.84 -41.90
N GLU A 950 12.72 16.63 -42.75
CA GLU A 950 13.08 15.29 -43.22
C GLU A 950 14.10 14.61 -42.30
N SER A 951 14.13 13.28 -42.36
CA SER A 951 14.88 12.46 -41.42
C SER A 951 15.78 11.42 -42.10
N ILE A 952 16.97 11.22 -41.53
CA ILE A 952 17.86 10.10 -41.87
C ILE A 952 17.65 9.02 -40.81
N SER A 953 17.41 7.77 -41.23
CA SER A 953 17.17 6.63 -40.34
C SER A 953 18.18 5.52 -40.59
N ILE A 954 18.66 4.89 -39.52
CA ILE A 954 19.54 3.72 -39.55
C ILE A 954 18.79 2.51 -38.99
N PHE A 955 18.83 1.41 -39.75
CA PHE A 955 18.16 0.15 -39.41
C PHE A 955 19.19 -0.98 -39.25
N LYS A 956 18.96 -1.87 -38.29
CA LYS A 956 19.74 -3.09 -38.07
C LYS A 956 18.77 -4.26 -37.90
N ASN A 957 18.97 -5.35 -38.64
CA ASN A 957 18.08 -6.53 -38.61
C ASN A 957 16.59 -6.15 -38.75
N THR A 958 16.26 -5.34 -39.77
CA THR A 958 14.92 -4.75 -40.04
C THR A 958 14.34 -3.81 -38.97
N LYS A 959 15.05 -3.58 -37.86
CA LYS A 959 14.64 -2.70 -36.76
C LYS A 959 15.30 -1.33 -36.85
N LYS A 960 14.53 -0.25 -36.68
CA LYS A 960 15.05 1.12 -36.62
C LYS A 960 15.83 1.34 -35.32
N ILE A 961 17.13 1.59 -35.42
CA ILE A 961 17.98 1.77 -34.24
C ILE A 961 18.27 3.23 -33.89
N TRP A 962 18.23 4.11 -34.89
CA TRP A 962 18.50 5.54 -34.73
C TRP A 962 17.85 6.34 -35.86
N GLN A 963 17.39 7.55 -35.57
CA GLN A 963 16.90 8.49 -36.57
C GLN A 963 17.22 9.92 -36.13
N ILE A 964 17.59 10.76 -37.09
CA ILE A 964 17.78 12.21 -36.89
C ILE A 964 16.90 12.98 -37.87
N THR A 965 16.23 14.01 -37.40
CA THR A 965 15.39 14.91 -38.20
C THR A 965 15.94 16.33 -38.12
N LYS A 966 16.10 17.00 -39.27
CA LYS A 966 16.57 18.39 -39.34
C LYS A 966 15.46 19.37 -38.98
N ARG A 967 15.68 20.29 -38.05
CA ARG A 967 14.69 21.33 -37.63
C ARG A 967 15.19 22.77 -37.79
N TYR A 968 16.28 22.98 -38.53
CA TYR A 968 16.81 24.31 -38.86
C TYR A 968 16.93 24.50 -40.38
N ASP A 969 16.83 25.75 -40.83
CA ASP A 969 16.84 26.15 -42.25
C ASP A 969 18.09 26.95 -42.67
N ILE A 970 19.09 27.04 -41.78
CA ILE A 970 20.28 27.87 -42.02
C ILE A 970 21.33 27.08 -42.81
N SER A 971 21.92 27.72 -43.83
CA SER A 971 22.86 27.11 -44.79
C SER A 971 24.33 27.16 -44.35
N GLU A 972 24.66 27.97 -43.35
CA GLU A 972 26.03 28.15 -42.85
C GLU A 972 26.10 27.84 -41.36
N PHE A 973 27.17 27.20 -40.91
CA PHE A 973 27.40 26.90 -39.49
C PHE A 973 28.65 27.63 -39.00
N MET A 974 28.49 28.94 -38.76
CA MET A 974 29.57 29.86 -38.40
C MET A 974 30.16 29.55 -37.01
N GLU A 975 31.39 29.97 -36.75
CA GLU A 975 32.13 29.70 -35.50
C GLU A 975 31.88 30.77 -34.42
N ASP A 976 30.66 31.31 -34.36
CA ASP A 976 30.26 32.39 -33.46
C ASP A 976 28.87 32.13 -32.82
N GLU A 977 28.29 33.16 -32.20
CA GLU A 977 26.99 33.05 -31.51
C GLU A 977 25.82 32.71 -32.44
N THR A 978 25.96 32.89 -33.76
CA THR A 978 24.91 32.50 -34.72
C THR A 978 24.88 30.99 -34.98
N SER A 979 25.74 30.21 -34.32
CA SER A 979 25.69 28.73 -34.32
C SER A 979 24.75 28.12 -33.29
N LEU A 980 24.16 28.93 -32.41
CA LEU A 980 23.22 28.49 -31.37
C LEU A 980 21.80 28.29 -31.94
N GLY A 981 21.01 27.41 -31.32
CA GLY A 981 19.60 27.20 -31.68
C GLY A 981 19.34 26.26 -32.87
N TYR A 982 20.36 25.56 -33.36
CA TYR A 982 20.22 24.63 -34.50
C TYR A 982 19.60 23.32 -34.02
N ALA A 983 18.27 23.31 -33.92
CA ALA A 983 17.51 22.19 -33.40
C ALA A 983 17.55 20.96 -34.33
N ILE A 984 17.69 19.79 -33.73
CA ILE A 984 17.58 18.48 -34.36
C ILE A 984 16.72 17.58 -33.47
N GLU A 985 15.97 16.68 -34.09
CA GLU A 985 15.21 15.67 -33.37
C GLU A 985 15.89 14.31 -33.48
N ILE A 986 16.24 13.70 -32.35
CA ILE A 986 16.96 12.43 -32.31
C ILE A 986 16.09 11.36 -31.66
N TYR A 987 15.91 10.25 -32.38
CA TYR A 987 15.32 9.02 -31.88
C TYR A 987 16.42 7.97 -31.70
N GLN A 988 16.40 7.26 -30.56
CA GLN A 988 17.31 6.13 -30.29
C GLN A 988 16.56 4.93 -29.70
N GLU A 989 16.82 3.73 -30.21
CA GLU A 989 16.12 2.48 -29.85
C GLU A 989 16.17 2.13 -28.37
N SER A 990 17.27 2.47 -27.69
CA SER A 990 17.44 2.21 -26.27
C SER A 990 16.55 3.06 -25.37
N ILE A 991 16.10 4.21 -25.87
CA ILE A 991 15.26 5.15 -25.13
C ILE A 991 13.82 5.11 -25.66
N ASN A 992 13.67 4.82 -26.95
CA ASN A 992 12.40 4.72 -27.67
C ASN A 992 11.52 5.97 -27.52
N LYS A 993 12.16 7.13 -27.56
CA LYS A 993 11.55 8.46 -27.61
C LYS A 993 12.39 9.35 -28.53
N THR A 994 11.77 10.38 -29.07
CA THR A 994 12.45 11.43 -29.84
C THR A 994 12.71 12.62 -28.92
N PHE A 995 13.93 13.15 -28.94
CA PHE A 995 14.33 14.32 -28.15
C PHE A 995 14.77 15.45 -29.05
N THR A 996 14.52 16.69 -28.64
CA THR A 996 15.07 17.86 -29.31
C THR A 996 16.44 18.17 -28.71
N GLU A 997 17.48 18.08 -29.54
CA GLU A 997 18.85 18.46 -29.21
C GLU A 997 19.29 19.64 -30.09
N TYR A 998 20.39 20.31 -29.76
CA TYR A 998 20.94 21.41 -30.56
C TYR A 998 22.37 21.13 -30.98
N LEU A 999 22.74 21.55 -32.20
CA LEU A 999 24.10 21.34 -32.71
C LEU A 999 25.14 22.12 -31.89
N VAL A 1000 26.23 21.43 -31.55
CA VAL A 1000 27.34 22.01 -30.79
C VAL A 1000 28.48 22.35 -31.74
N ASN A 1001 28.72 23.65 -31.96
CA ASN A 1001 29.93 24.11 -32.64
C ASN A 1001 31.11 24.09 -31.64
N PHE A 1002 31.98 23.09 -31.74
CA PHE A 1002 33.09 22.91 -30.80
C PHE A 1002 34.14 24.03 -30.86
N LYS A 1003 34.33 24.68 -32.00
CA LYS A 1003 35.29 25.80 -32.10
C LYS A 1003 34.78 27.02 -31.34
N TYR A 1004 33.50 27.35 -31.54
CA TYR A 1004 32.82 28.39 -30.76
C TYR A 1004 32.82 28.04 -29.26
N PHE A 1005 32.54 26.78 -28.92
CA PHE A 1005 32.55 26.31 -27.53
C PHE A 1005 33.92 26.47 -26.88
N ILE A 1006 35.00 26.02 -27.53
CA ILE A 1006 36.38 26.16 -27.02
C ILE A 1006 36.71 27.63 -26.76
N HIS A 1007 36.38 28.53 -27.69
CA HIS A 1007 36.59 29.97 -27.52
C HIS A 1007 35.84 30.55 -26.31
N ILE A 1008 34.58 30.14 -26.08
CA ILE A 1008 33.82 30.55 -24.88
C ILE A 1008 34.48 30.02 -23.61
N MET A 1009 34.90 28.76 -23.61
CA MET A 1009 35.55 28.14 -22.44
C MET A 1009 36.85 28.87 -22.09
N GLU A 1010 37.69 29.20 -23.07
CA GLU A 1010 38.95 29.95 -22.89
C GLU A 1010 38.73 31.34 -22.30
N LYS A 1011 37.71 32.06 -22.81
CA LYS A 1011 37.29 33.35 -22.24
C LYS A 1011 36.88 33.23 -20.78
N ASN A 1012 36.32 32.11 -20.38
CA ASN A 1012 35.82 31.85 -19.01
C ASN A 1012 36.82 31.08 -18.13
N GLY A 1013 38.09 31.00 -18.52
CA GLY A 1013 39.18 30.48 -17.67
C GLY A 1013 39.43 28.98 -17.78
N PHE A 1014 38.90 28.32 -18.82
CA PHE A 1014 39.07 26.91 -19.10
C PHE A 1014 39.83 26.69 -20.40
N VAL A 1015 40.85 25.83 -20.38
CA VAL A 1015 41.66 25.52 -21.58
C VAL A 1015 41.68 24.01 -21.82
N LEU A 1016 41.89 23.61 -23.07
CA LEU A 1016 42.21 22.21 -23.37
C LEU A 1016 43.56 21.84 -22.76
N LEU A 1017 43.72 20.58 -22.40
CA LEU A 1017 44.96 20.02 -21.87
C LEU A 1017 46.07 20.07 -22.92
N THR A 1018 47.26 20.37 -22.46
CA THR A 1018 48.49 20.25 -23.25
C THR A 1018 48.86 18.78 -23.47
N GLU A 1019 49.72 18.52 -24.45
CA GLU A 1019 50.22 17.17 -24.76
C GLU A 1019 50.84 16.46 -23.56
N LYS A 1020 51.58 17.20 -22.74
CA LYS A 1020 52.17 16.68 -21.51
C LYS A 1020 51.10 16.27 -20.50
N GLU A 1021 50.06 17.09 -20.34
CA GLU A 1021 49.00 16.85 -19.36
C GLU A 1021 48.14 15.64 -19.72
N TYR A 1022 47.63 15.55 -20.96
CA TYR A 1022 46.80 14.40 -21.33
C TYR A 1022 47.62 13.10 -21.39
N SER A 1023 48.91 13.16 -21.73
CA SER A 1023 49.82 11.99 -21.65
C SER A 1023 49.98 11.50 -20.21
N ILE A 1024 50.14 12.40 -19.24
CA ILE A 1024 50.21 12.04 -17.80
C ILE A 1024 48.91 11.39 -17.32
N LEU A 1025 47.76 11.84 -17.83
CA LEU A 1025 46.45 11.29 -17.50
C LEU A 1025 46.13 9.99 -18.27
N ASN A 1026 47.03 9.49 -19.13
CA ASN A 1026 46.76 8.37 -20.04
C ASN A 1026 45.52 8.60 -20.92
N LEU A 1027 45.31 9.84 -21.35
CA LEU A 1027 44.28 10.23 -22.31
C LEU A 1027 44.93 10.34 -23.70
N PRO A 1028 44.25 9.91 -24.77
CA PRO A 1028 44.83 10.01 -26.11
C PRO A 1028 44.96 11.48 -26.54
N ASN A 1029 43.94 12.30 -26.33
CA ASN A 1029 43.91 13.75 -26.59
C ASN A 1029 43.04 14.46 -25.53
N SER A 1030 43.03 15.79 -25.53
CA SER A 1030 42.08 16.59 -24.73
C SER A 1030 40.70 16.74 -25.36
N TYR A 1031 40.62 16.66 -26.68
CA TYR A 1031 39.40 16.68 -27.49
C TYR A 1031 39.58 15.68 -28.62
N GLY A 1032 38.63 14.78 -28.82
CA GLY A 1032 38.79 13.71 -29.81
C GLY A 1032 37.50 13.00 -30.16
N SER A 1033 37.54 12.25 -31.27
CA SER A 1033 36.38 11.51 -31.76
C SER A 1033 36.26 10.12 -31.13
N PHE A 1034 35.04 9.60 -31.08
CA PHE A 1034 34.80 8.24 -30.61
C PHE A 1034 35.41 7.18 -31.55
N GLU A 1035 35.59 7.50 -32.83
CA GLU A 1035 36.32 6.67 -33.79
C GLU A 1035 37.78 6.47 -33.39
N GLN A 1036 38.47 7.56 -33.01
CA GLN A 1036 39.85 7.49 -32.51
C GLN A 1036 39.94 6.64 -31.24
N LEU A 1037 38.97 6.78 -30.33
CA LEU A 1037 38.89 5.97 -29.11
C LEU A 1037 38.64 4.49 -29.40
N TYR A 1038 37.78 4.19 -30.37
CA TYR A 1038 37.51 2.81 -30.77
C TYR A 1038 38.77 2.15 -31.35
N ASN A 1039 39.48 2.85 -32.24
CA ASN A 1039 40.74 2.36 -32.81
C ASN A 1039 41.80 2.13 -31.72
N SER A 1040 41.90 3.05 -30.75
CA SER A 1040 42.78 2.91 -29.59
C SER A 1040 42.42 1.69 -28.75
N MET A 1041 41.12 1.49 -28.46
CA MET A 1041 40.62 0.31 -27.74
C MET A 1041 41.00 -0.99 -28.45
N MET A 1042 40.84 -1.05 -29.77
CA MET A 1042 41.19 -2.24 -30.56
C MET A 1042 42.69 -2.54 -30.56
N ILE A 1043 43.54 -1.51 -30.50
CA ILE A 1043 44.99 -1.67 -30.33
C ILE A 1043 45.34 -2.16 -28.92
N GLU A 1044 44.71 -1.61 -27.88
CA GLU A 1044 44.90 -2.04 -26.50
C GLU A 1044 44.48 -3.50 -26.28
N LEU A 1045 43.37 -3.92 -26.89
CA LEU A 1045 42.88 -5.30 -26.82
C LEU A 1045 43.89 -6.30 -27.38
N LYS A 1046 44.60 -5.95 -28.47
CA LYS A 1046 45.68 -6.79 -29.03
C LYS A 1046 46.86 -6.95 -28.08
N LYS A 1047 47.09 -5.97 -27.18
CA LYS A 1047 48.18 -5.98 -26.20
C LYS A 1047 47.76 -6.61 -24.86
N ASN A 1048 46.48 -6.55 -24.50
CA ASN A 1048 45.98 -7.02 -23.21
C ASN A 1048 44.60 -7.70 -23.31
N ASN A 1049 44.61 -9.02 -23.41
CA ASN A 1049 43.38 -9.83 -23.46
C ASN A 1049 42.50 -9.71 -22.21
N ASN A 1050 43.03 -9.25 -21.06
CA ASN A 1050 42.21 -9.06 -19.85
C ASN A 1050 41.24 -7.87 -19.96
N LEU A 1051 41.43 -6.96 -20.92
CA LEU A 1051 40.54 -5.84 -21.18
C LEU A 1051 39.17 -6.30 -21.69
N LEU A 1052 39.10 -7.43 -22.42
CA LEU A 1052 37.84 -8.02 -22.92
C LEU A 1052 36.81 -8.24 -21.81
N LYS A 1053 37.25 -8.62 -20.61
CA LYS A 1053 36.36 -8.86 -19.46
C LYS A 1053 35.71 -7.59 -18.91
N LYS A 1054 36.23 -6.40 -19.27
CA LYS A 1054 35.80 -5.10 -18.73
C LYS A 1054 34.95 -4.27 -19.69
N ILE A 1055 34.98 -4.60 -20.98
CA ILE A 1055 34.35 -3.78 -22.04
C ILE A 1055 33.07 -4.38 -22.61
N GLY A 1056 32.59 -5.52 -22.09
CA GLY A 1056 31.35 -6.14 -22.57
C GLY A 1056 31.43 -6.56 -24.04
N SER A 1057 30.42 -6.21 -24.84
CA SER A 1057 30.41 -6.45 -26.28
C SER A 1057 30.95 -5.29 -27.13
N ALA A 1058 31.68 -4.34 -26.52
CA ALA A 1058 32.20 -3.16 -27.23
C ALA A 1058 33.14 -3.50 -28.40
N ASN A 1059 33.84 -4.64 -28.37
CA ASN A 1059 34.78 -5.07 -29.43
C ASN A 1059 34.09 -5.60 -30.69
N ILE A 1060 32.78 -5.84 -30.64
CA ILE A 1060 31.97 -6.39 -31.75
C ILE A 1060 30.84 -5.42 -32.14
N ILE A 1061 31.16 -4.12 -32.18
CA ILE A 1061 30.24 -3.09 -32.66
C ILE A 1061 30.01 -3.26 -34.17
N SER A 1062 28.74 -3.30 -34.59
CA SER A 1062 28.34 -3.41 -36.00
C SER A 1062 28.62 -2.12 -36.78
N ASP A 1063 28.61 -2.18 -38.11
CA ASP A 1063 28.88 -1.00 -38.94
C ASP A 1063 27.78 0.06 -38.80
N GLU A 1064 26.52 -0.36 -38.65
CA GLU A 1064 25.39 0.53 -38.34
C GLU A 1064 25.55 1.23 -36.99
N GLU A 1065 26.03 0.50 -35.97
CA GLU A 1065 26.33 1.09 -34.66
C GLU A 1065 27.54 2.03 -34.70
N LYS A 1066 28.56 1.75 -35.53
CA LYS A 1066 29.70 2.66 -35.74
C LYS A 1066 29.25 3.98 -36.36
N GLN A 1067 28.38 3.93 -37.37
CA GLN A 1067 27.82 5.13 -38.02
C GLN A 1067 27.19 6.08 -36.99
N ILE A 1068 26.49 5.55 -35.98
CA ILE A 1068 25.88 6.35 -34.91
C ILE A 1068 26.93 6.80 -33.89
N SER A 1069 27.78 5.87 -33.43
CA SER A 1069 28.74 6.10 -32.36
C SER A 1069 29.78 7.17 -32.73
N PHE A 1070 30.30 7.14 -33.95
CA PHE A 1070 31.42 7.98 -34.40
C PHE A 1070 31.05 9.43 -34.73
N LEU A 1071 29.76 9.75 -34.65
CA LEU A 1071 29.25 11.12 -34.65
C LEU A 1071 29.54 11.85 -33.33
N ASN A 1072 29.96 11.13 -32.28
CA ASN A 1072 30.24 11.70 -30.97
C ASN A 1072 31.72 12.05 -30.78
N ASN A 1073 31.95 13.13 -30.04
CA ASN A 1073 33.26 13.53 -29.55
C ASN A 1073 33.25 13.58 -28.01
N TYR A 1074 34.45 13.51 -27.42
CA TYR A 1074 34.68 13.79 -26.01
C TYR A 1074 35.57 15.02 -25.87
N PHE A 1075 35.50 15.66 -24.71
CA PHE A 1075 36.37 16.77 -24.36
C PHE A 1075 36.76 16.73 -22.88
N VAL A 1076 37.91 17.32 -22.60
CA VAL A 1076 38.44 17.58 -21.26
C VAL A 1076 39.01 18.99 -21.26
N PHE A 1077 38.46 19.86 -20.43
CA PHE A 1077 39.01 21.18 -20.15
C PHE A 1077 39.59 21.21 -18.74
N LYS A 1078 40.58 22.07 -18.53
CA LYS A 1078 41.17 22.37 -17.22
C LYS A 1078 40.92 23.83 -16.88
N LYS A 1079 40.46 24.09 -15.66
CA LYS A 1079 40.29 25.46 -15.16
C LYS A 1079 41.63 26.01 -14.71
N ILE A 1080 42.14 27.04 -15.37
CA ILE A 1080 43.48 27.61 -15.08
C ILE A 1080 43.42 28.98 -14.39
N ARG A 1081 42.25 29.63 -14.40
CA ARG A 1081 42.04 30.90 -13.71
C ARG A 1081 40.58 31.08 -13.29
N ASN A 1082 40.36 31.87 -12.26
CA ASN A 1082 39.04 32.41 -11.96
C ASN A 1082 38.85 33.68 -12.77
N VAL A 1083 37.72 33.78 -13.46
CA VAL A 1083 37.31 34.98 -14.20
C VAL A 1083 36.17 35.60 -13.41
N ALA A 1084 36.33 36.86 -13.00
CA ALA A 1084 35.29 37.62 -12.32
C ALA A 1084 34.13 37.90 -13.30
N ASN A 1085 32.89 37.75 -12.83
CA ASN A 1085 31.71 38.20 -13.56
C ASN A 1085 31.57 39.73 -13.47
N GLU A 1086 30.86 40.37 -14.39
CA GLU A 1086 30.44 41.78 -14.23
C GLU A 1086 29.61 41.97 -12.93
N ASP A 1087 28.91 40.92 -12.46
CA ASP A 1087 28.22 40.90 -11.16
C ASP A 1087 29.17 40.84 -9.95
N ASP A 1088 30.40 40.30 -10.12
CA ASP A 1088 31.38 40.24 -9.03
C ASP A 1088 31.97 41.63 -8.73
N ALA A 1089 31.94 42.57 -9.69
CA ALA A 1089 32.37 43.96 -9.46
C ALA A 1089 31.38 44.72 -8.56
N LEU A 1090 30.08 44.42 -8.68
CA LEU A 1090 29.04 44.95 -7.79
C LEU A 1090 29.13 44.34 -6.38
N GLU A 1091 29.45 43.03 -6.27
CA GLU A 1091 29.69 42.39 -4.98
C GLU A 1091 30.98 42.89 -4.30
N VAL A 1092 32.01 43.30 -5.06
CA VAL A 1092 33.24 43.88 -4.50
C VAL A 1092 33.01 45.33 -4.06
N GLU A 1093 32.24 46.13 -4.78
CA GLU A 1093 31.83 47.47 -4.32
C GLU A 1093 30.90 47.41 -3.09
N GLU A 1094 29.98 46.44 -3.02
CA GLU A 1094 29.16 46.21 -1.82
C GLU A 1094 29.99 45.66 -0.65
N LYS A 1095 30.98 44.78 -0.90
CA LYS A 1095 31.89 44.25 0.14
C LYS A 1095 32.90 45.28 0.63
N GLU A 1096 33.42 46.16 -0.22
CA GLU A 1096 34.30 47.26 0.20
C GLU A 1096 33.52 48.32 1.00
N SER A 1097 32.22 48.51 0.74
CA SER A 1097 31.36 49.34 1.61
C SER A 1097 30.97 48.65 2.93
N ALA A 1098 30.98 47.32 2.97
CA ALA A 1098 30.63 46.53 4.15
C ALA A 1098 31.86 46.16 5.02
N LEU A 1099 33.08 46.28 4.49
CA LEU A 1099 34.33 46.02 5.21
C LEU A 1099 34.63 47.07 6.29
N ASP A 1100 34.13 48.31 6.14
CA ASP A 1100 34.20 49.34 7.18
C ASP A 1100 33.21 49.10 8.34
N ASP A 1101 32.17 48.26 8.14
CA ASP A 1101 31.16 47.93 9.17
C ASP A 1101 31.41 46.56 9.86
N VAL A 1102 32.35 45.74 9.37
CA VAL A 1102 32.66 44.40 9.91
C VAL A 1102 33.72 44.42 11.02
N GLU A 1103 34.60 45.43 11.08
CA GLU A 1103 35.56 45.56 12.19
C GLU A 1103 34.86 45.85 13.55
N ASP A 1104 33.65 46.43 13.53
CA ASP A 1104 32.87 46.67 14.76
C ASP A 1104 32.07 45.43 15.23
N PHE A 1105 31.72 44.49 14.33
CA PHE A 1105 30.94 43.30 14.69
C PHE A 1105 31.80 42.15 15.25
N GLU A 1106 33.06 41.99 14.82
CA GLU A 1106 33.96 40.99 15.41
C GLU A 1106 34.36 41.32 16.87
N VAL A 1107 34.33 42.61 17.24
CA VAL A 1107 34.56 43.07 18.63
C VAL A 1107 33.34 42.77 19.50
N ILE A 1108 32.13 42.96 18.97
CA ILE A 1108 30.87 42.70 19.69
C ILE A 1108 30.60 41.19 19.84
N ASP A 1109 30.90 40.36 18.85
CA ASP A 1109 30.73 38.90 18.94
C ASP A 1109 31.74 38.26 19.92
N LYS A 1110 32.97 38.79 20.02
CA LYS A 1110 33.92 38.39 21.08
C LYS A 1110 33.45 38.82 22.47
N GLU A 1111 32.89 40.03 22.63
CA GLU A 1111 32.32 40.47 23.90
C GLU A 1111 31.09 39.65 24.30
N ILE A 1112 30.25 39.23 23.34
CA ILE A 1112 29.08 38.39 23.59
C ILE A 1112 29.50 36.95 23.95
N GLU A 1113 30.52 36.38 23.31
CA GLU A 1113 31.06 35.06 23.67
C GLU A 1113 31.71 35.08 25.07
N GLU A 1114 32.48 36.11 25.42
CA GLU A 1114 33.06 36.26 26.77
C GLU A 1114 31.98 36.48 27.85
N GLN A 1115 30.92 37.23 27.55
CA GLN A 1115 29.77 37.43 28.44
C GLN A 1115 28.91 36.16 28.59
N GLN A 1116 28.77 35.35 27.54
CA GLN A 1116 28.04 34.07 27.62
C GLN A 1116 28.82 33.02 28.41
N VAL A 1117 30.14 32.91 28.20
CA VAL A 1117 31.01 31.99 28.95
C VAL A 1117 31.07 32.36 30.43
N THR A 1118 31.14 33.65 30.76
CA THR A 1118 31.06 34.12 32.17
C THR A 1118 29.68 33.94 32.78
N SER A 1119 28.58 34.10 32.02
CA SER A 1119 27.22 33.84 32.51
C SER A 1119 26.93 32.35 32.75
N ILE A 1120 27.50 31.47 31.92
CA ILE A 1120 27.36 30.01 32.04
C ILE A 1120 28.25 29.50 33.18
N ALA A 1121 29.46 30.04 33.35
CA ALA A 1121 30.31 29.74 34.49
C ALA A 1121 29.70 30.24 35.81
N ALA A 1122 29.09 31.43 35.84
CA ALA A 1122 28.40 31.96 37.02
C ALA A 1122 27.11 31.20 37.36
N LYS A 1123 26.35 30.74 36.35
CA LYS A 1123 25.18 29.86 36.55
C LYS A 1123 25.59 28.47 37.05
N SER A 1124 26.66 27.90 36.51
CA SER A 1124 27.20 26.61 36.95
C SER A 1124 27.77 26.69 38.37
N LYS A 1125 28.43 27.80 38.73
CA LYS A 1125 28.92 28.04 40.09
C LYS A 1125 27.78 28.25 41.09
N LYS A 1126 26.74 29.01 40.74
CA LYS A 1126 25.52 29.15 41.56
C LYS A 1126 24.73 27.84 41.69
N LEU A 1127 24.69 27.01 40.65
CA LEU A 1127 24.02 25.72 40.68
C LEU A 1127 24.81 24.72 41.53
N ALA A 1128 26.14 24.73 41.46
CA ALA A 1128 27.02 23.93 42.30
C ALA A 1128 26.99 24.38 43.77
N GLU A 1129 27.01 25.68 44.06
CA GLU A 1129 26.84 26.23 45.42
C GLU A 1129 25.46 25.89 45.99
N LYS A 1130 24.41 25.96 45.16
CA LYS A 1130 23.05 25.55 45.55
C LYS A 1130 22.96 24.05 45.84
N TYR A 1131 23.61 23.21 45.02
CA TYR A 1131 23.66 21.76 45.23
C TYR A 1131 24.48 21.38 46.46
N LEU A 1132 25.56 22.13 46.77
CA LEU A 1132 26.39 21.93 47.97
C LEU A 1132 25.67 22.40 49.25
N LEU A 1133 24.89 23.48 49.17
CA LEU A 1133 24.03 23.96 50.27
C LEU A 1133 22.84 23.03 50.52
N GLU A 1134 22.24 22.46 49.46
CA GLU A 1134 21.13 21.49 49.56
C GLU A 1134 21.62 20.14 50.11
N THR A 1135 22.83 19.69 49.73
CA THR A 1135 23.43 18.45 50.29
C THR A 1135 24.00 18.60 51.70
N GLN A 1136 24.49 19.79 52.09
CA GLN A 1136 24.91 20.05 53.47
C GLN A 1136 23.74 20.32 54.43
N ALA A 1137 22.55 20.66 53.91
CA ALA A 1137 21.32 20.81 54.69
C ALA A 1137 20.61 19.48 54.99
N GLU A 1138 20.86 18.42 54.20
CA GLU A 1138 20.25 17.09 54.40
C GLU A 1138 20.95 16.22 55.47
N GLU A 1139 22.16 16.57 55.94
CA GLU A 1139 22.86 15.82 57.00
C GLU A 1139 22.69 16.38 58.43
N LYS A 1140 21.92 17.45 58.62
CA LYS A 1140 21.59 17.97 59.96
C LYS A 1140 20.14 18.45 60.04
N LEU A 1141 19.21 17.55 60.37
CA LEU A 1141 18.20 17.69 61.44
C LEU A 1141 17.10 16.61 61.33
N ILE A 1142 17.15 15.66 62.24
CA ILE A 1142 15.99 15.04 62.90
C ILE A 1142 16.25 15.34 64.40
N PRO A 1143 15.29 15.74 65.30
CA PRO A 1143 13.84 15.48 65.32
C PRO A 1143 12.92 16.64 65.81
N GLN A 1144 11.62 16.34 65.89
CA GLN A 1144 10.58 16.83 66.84
C GLN A 1144 9.47 17.80 66.37
N LEU A 1145 8.25 17.23 66.34
CA LEU A 1145 6.97 17.70 66.92
C LEU A 1145 6.27 19.00 66.40
N LYS A 1146 5.05 18.74 65.87
CA LYS A 1146 3.73 19.40 66.07
C LYS A 1146 3.37 20.77 65.44
N ASP A 1147 2.15 20.71 64.88
CA ASP A 1147 1.07 21.69 64.66
C ASP A 1147 1.17 22.91 63.72
N ASP A 1148 0.19 22.90 62.79
CA ASP A 1148 -0.63 23.96 62.22
C ASP A 1148 -0.03 25.31 61.79
N SER A 1149 -0.07 25.56 60.47
CA SER A 1149 -0.77 26.74 59.92
C SER A 1149 -0.89 26.69 58.39
N GLN A 1150 -2.07 27.09 57.91
CA GLN A 1150 -2.49 27.13 56.50
C GLN A 1150 -1.71 28.17 55.68
N THR A 1151 -1.40 27.85 54.42
CA THR A 1151 -1.08 28.83 53.37
C THR A 1151 -1.96 28.60 52.13
N VAL A 1152 -2.56 29.70 51.66
CA VAL A 1152 -3.64 29.77 50.67
C VAL A 1152 -3.17 29.38 49.26
N LYS A 1153 -3.87 28.42 48.63
CA LYS A 1153 -3.70 28.07 47.21
C LYS A 1153 -4.51 29.02 46.34
N ILE A 1154 -3.83 29.85 45.55
CA ILE A 1154 -4.44 30.66 44.48
C ILE A 1154 -4.91 29.73 43.35
N SER A 1155 -6.13 29.97 42.84
CA SER A 1155 -6.77 29.13 41.83
C SER A 1155 -6.05 29.18 40.48
N ILE A 1156 -6.25 28.14 39.66
CA ILE A 1156 -5.65 28.02 38.33
C ILE A 1156 -6.09 29.19 37.43
N ASP A 1157 -7.31 29.70 37.61
CA ASP A 1157 -7.86 30.80 36.82
C ASP A 1157 -7.13 32.14 37.07
N GLU A 1158 -6.71 32.40 38.31
CA GLU A 1158 -5.91 33.60 38.63
C GLU A 1158 -4.50 33.51 38.04
N LYS A 1159 -3.91 32.31 37.94
CA LYS A 1159 -2.62 32.10 37.26
C LYS A 1159 -2.72 32.28 35.75
N ILE A 1160 -3.82 31.86 35.15
CA ILE A 1160 -4.09 32.03 33.71
C ILE A 1160 -4.29 33.52 33.40
N LYS A 1161 -5.03 34.24 34.24
CA LYS A 1161 -5.24 35.68 34.08
C LYS A 1161 -3.92 36.47 34.13
N LEU A 1162 -3.05 36.15 35.09
CA LEU A 1162 -1.73 36.76 35.22
C LEU A 1162 -0.80 36.48 34.02
N ALA A 1163 -0.94 35.30 33.39
CA ALA A 1163 -0.18 34.94 32.20
C ALA A 1163 -0.69 35.66 30.94
N LEU A 1164 -2.00 35.85 30.83
CA LEU A 1164 -2.61 36.61 29.74
C LEU A 1164 -2.26 38.10 29.82
N ASP A 1165 -2.26 38.69 31.01
CA ASP A 1165 -1.89 40.09 31.21
C ASP A 1165 -0.41 40.33 30.85
N LYS A 1166 0.50 39.42 31.24
CA LYS A 1166 1.92 39.47 30.82
C LYS A 1166 2.12 39.31 29.31
N LYS A 1167 1.26 38.53 28.64
CA LYS A 1167 1.31 38.40 27.17
C LYS A 1167 0.87 39.70 26.51
N LYS A 1168 -0.17 40.35 27.05
CA LYS A 1168 -0.70 41.62 26.55
C LYS A 1168 0.33 42.75 26.67
N GLU A 1169 1.03 42.87 27.80
CA GLU A 1169 2.13 43.84 27.97
C GLU A 1169 3.28 43.61 26.97
N LYS A 1170 3.62 42.34 26.69
CA LYS A 1170 4.69 42.00 25.73
C LYS A 1170 4.32 42.36 24.30
N ASP A 1171 3.05 42.22 23.93
CA ASP A 1171 2.55 42.56 22.61
C ASP A 1171 2.43 44.09 22.42
N GLU A 1172 2.03 44.83 23.46
CA GLU A 1172 2.06 46.30 23.46
C GLU A 1172 3.49 46.86 23.33
N LEU A 1173 4.47 46.25 24.00
CA LEU A 1173 5.88 46.64 23.89
C LEU A 1173 6.42 46.42 22.46
N LYS A 1174 6.04 45.31 21.82
CA LYS A 1174 6.40 45.04 20.41
C LYS A 1174 5.79 46.06 19.46
N LEU A 1175 4.54 46.47 19.68
CA LEU A 1175 3.88 47.46 18.85
C LEU A 1175 4.56 48.84 18.99
N LYS A 1176 4.94 49.23 20.21
CA LYS A 1176 5.68 50.48 20.46
C LYS A 1176 7.04 50.51 19.74
N LEU A 1177 7.81 49.43 19.84
CA LEU A 1177 9.12 49.30 19.15
C LEU A 1177 8.97 49.32 17.62
N ALA A 1178 7.88 48.77 17.06
CA ALA A 1178 7.61 48.84 15.63
C ALA A 1178 7.25 50.26 15.17
N GLN A 1179 6.49 51.02 15.97
CA GLN A 1179 6.15 52.41 15.68
C GLN A 1179 7.38 53.33 15.76
N GLU A 1180 8.25 53.14 16.75
CA GLU A 1180 9.51 53.89 16.89
C GLU A 1180 10.45 53.64 15.70
N LYS A 1181 10.59 52.39 15.26
CA LYS A 1181 11.37 52.06 14.04
C LYS A 1181 10.80 52.70 12.78
N LYS A 1182 9.48 52.80 12.66
CA LYS A 1182 8.84 53.47 11.51
C LYS A 1182 9.11 54.97 11.52
N LEU A 1183 9.03 55.61 12.69
CA LEU A 1183 9.24 57.05 12.87
C LEU A 1183 10.72 57.43 12.61
N ALA A 1184 11.67 56.60 13.07
CA ALA A 1184 13.09 56.77 12.78
C ALA A 1184 13.38 56.71 11.26
N LYS A 1185 12.73 55.77 10.54
CA LYS A 1185 12.89 55.61 9.10
C LYS A 1185 12.32 56.78 8.30
N GLU A 1186 11.21 57.36 8.76
CA GLU A 1186 10.63 58.58 8.17
C GLU A 1186 11.51 59.82 8.44
N LEU A 1187 12.09 59.93 9.64
CA LEU A 1187 13.01 61.01 9.98
C LEU A 1187 14.29 60.97 9.12
N GLU A 1188 14.85 59.78 8.91
CA GLU A 1188 16.02 59.57 8.05
C GLU A 1188 15.73 59.93 6.59
N LYS A 1189 14.53 59.59 6.10
CA LYS A 1189 14.08 59.94 4.76
C LYS A 1189 13.90 61.46 4.59
N SER A 1190 13.44 62.15 5.63
CA SER A 1190 13.32 63.62 5.62
C SER A 1190 14.69 64.31 5.58
N LYS A 1191 15.66 63.84 6.38
CA LYS A 1191 17.04 64.36 6.39
C LYS A 1191 17.73 64.15 5.05
N LYS A 1192 17.59 62.97 4.43
CA LYS A 1192 18.12 62.70 3.08
C LYS A 1192 17.50 63.61 2.01
N ALA A 1193 16.22 63.97 2.14
CA ALA A 1193 15.56 64.91 1.23
C ALA A 1193 16.05 66.36 1.42
N GLU A 1194 16.37 66.77 2.64
CA GLU A 1194 16.89 68.09 2.97
C GLU A 1194 18.33 68.28 2.49
N ILE A 1195 19.19 67.26 2.66
CA ILE A 1195 20.56 67.23 2.14
C ILE A 1195 20.56 67.36 0.60
N LYS A 1196 19.70 66.59 -0.10
CA LYS A 1196 19.54 66.71 -1.57
C LYS A 1196 19.06 68.10 -2.02
N LYS A 1197 18.34 68.83 -1.17
CA LYS A 1197 17.90 70.21 -1.45
C LYS A 1197 19.06 71.21 -1.32
N LEU A 1198 19.93 71.02 -0.32
CA LEU A 1198 21.12 71.83 -0.09
C LEU A 1198 22.16 71.62 -1.20
N GLU A 1199 22.41 70.36 -1.60
CA GLU A 1199 23.32 70.03 -2.71
C GLU A 1199 22.87 70.67 -4.03
N LYS A 1200 21.56 70.67 -4.32
CA LYS A 1200 20.98 71.35 -5.50
C LYS A 1200 21.09 72.88 -5.44
N ALA A 1201 21.12 73.47 -4.24
CA ALA A 1201 21.29 74.90 -4.06
C ALA A 1201 22.76 75.32 -4.28
N GLU A 1202 23.72 74.48 -3.86
CA GLU A 1202 25.14 74.69 -4.12
C GLU A 1202 25.51 74.51 -5.59
N THR A 1203 24.99 73.48 -6.27
CA THR A 1203 25.23 73.33 -7.73
C THR A 1203 24.69 74.51 -8.53
N LYS A 1204 23.55 75.08 -8.15
CA LYS A 1204 23.02 76.30 -8.77
C LYS A 1204 23.84 77.56 -8.47
N LYS A 1205 24.51 77.63 -7.31
CA LYS A 1205 25.44 78.73 -6.96
C LYS A 1205 26.73 78.62 -7.79
N SER A 1206 27.27 77.42 -7.95
CA SER A 1206 28.48 77.16 -8.76
C SER A 1206 28.23 77.43 -10.25
N GLN A 1207 27.09 77.00 -10.82
CA GLN A 1207 26.73 77.31 -12.21
C GLN A 1207 26.52 78.82 -12.45
N LYS A 1208 25.99 79.57 -11.47
CA LYS A 1208 25.89 81.04 -11.58
C LYS A 1208 27.24 81.77 -11.46
N ALA A 1209 28.23 81.17 -10.80
CA ALA A 1209 29.58 81.73 -10.71
C ALA A 1209 30.38 81.50 -11.99
N GLU A 1210 30.17 80.37 -12.68
CA GLU A 1210 30.77 80.06 -13.98
C GLU A 1210 30.22 80.95 -15.11
N ILE A 1211 28.91 81.25 -15.12
CA ILE A 1211 28.28 82.11 -16.13
C ILE A 1211 28.68 83.60 -15.97
N LYS A 1212 29.21 84.02 -14.81
CA LYS A 1212 29.75 85.38 -14.60
C LYS A 1212 31.23 85.54 -14.99
N LYS A 1213 31.91 84.45 -15.37
CA LYS A 1213 33.32 84.44 -15.80
C LYS A 1213 33.48 84.27 -17.32
N VAL A 1214 32.37 84.25 -18.07
CA VAL A 1214 32.32 84.24 -19.54
C VAL A 1214 31.87 85.61 -20.05
#